data_AF-A0A935SW15-F1
#
_entry.id   AF-A0A935SW15-F1
#
_cell.length_a   1.000
_cell.length_b   1.000
_cell.length_c   1.000
_cell.angle_alpha   90.00
_cell.angle_beta   90.00
_cell.angle_gamma   90.00
#
_symmetry.space_group_name_H-M   'P 1'
#
loop_
_entity.id
_entity.type
_entity.pdbx_description
1 polymer ?
#
loop_
_entity_poly.entity_id
_entity_poly.type
_entity_poly.pdbx_seq_one_letter_code
_entity_poly.pdbx_strand_id
1 'polypeptide(L)'
;MLRSLLETIAVALAAATMIVPTAAEAIVFEVNSTADTIDANPSDGFCSTGSWVVDPTTGPAPECTLRAAIEQANGRIGRDVVRFSSQLLYGADGVAWFRPTYPYPWILDVIEIDGTTAPHHDPDRTPRVVIVPNGPVFAGLDLVGPASGSEIRGLSFGGFFYGIRVWANRVWIEGCAFGIHEDTAPYIVVHANEIGISVSGDHNWIGAKVENGAFVGRGNVVSGNVIGIENSATNTHIIGNKIGTDSSGTIRRARSAETSPMSSLGNTEVGILVDVGIGLEIGRVVQSGSAQNPTYTAMGNVISNNGSHGIEIHEFSSDPTAPGMKIVANEIGTDATGMLDFGNGDSGILVSRADAALVIGGDVSAASNLVSGNGGDGIETGIGGVRSAKIVGNRIGVAADGLSPLPNGEQGIRLDGGDDVRVEGNLVGHSPNDAILIGDTPTQEIGSVEVVGNYVGMNQDGDALPNTGAGIRVEHGWVTIRANTIGNARAGIVVRDAADQIEIYENFVGTDELARDQGNVESGVLVSSILGANAIGDVERGNVIGWNGGSGIVVDQSANANLIVGNFVGVHSDGTPIPNGDHGVHLRRGAGTAPAVIGSHATTPEADLAGRANRIAYNVRDAVALDDGSSASIRGNWIKGNGKLAIDLNDDGKTANDSGDVDQGANRLQNSPDLDRDRTEVDDAMDELRVEYRVTSDVGATAYPLTIDFYLADRTTLGPIRHLGSDSYPAAAAHQPRRATFSFEEELENGYGIIVATATSSLDETSEVRTAVLVPEPGLAASLAVGLLGLRGLARRSPVEARRARCPAARPTLAARSRRASPPPPRA
;
A
#
# COMPACT_ATOMS: atom_id res chain seq x y z
N MET A 1 7.16 54.56 -53.27
CA MET A 1 6.34 55.64 -52.67
C MET A 1 4.95 55.20 -52.22
N LEU A 2 4.32 54.15 -52.79
CA LEU A 2 3.02 53.65 -52.28
C LEU A 2 3.12 52.69 -51.06
N ARG A 3 4.30 52.11 -50.77
CA ARG A 3 4.51 51.24 -49.59
C ARG A 3 4.72 52.00 -48.28
N SER A 4 5.25 53.23 -48.32
CA SER A 4 5.51 54.00 -47.08
C SER A 4 4.31 54.82 -46.60
N LEU A 5 3.23 54.92 -47.39
CA LEU A 5 1.98 55.58 -46.99
C LEU A 5 0.99 54.61 -46.31
N LEU A 6 1.08 53.31 -46.61
CA LEU A 6 0.24 52.26 -46.03
C LEU A 6 0.71 51.84 -44.62
N GLU A 7 2.01 51.91 -44.34
CA GLU A 7 2.55 51.67 -42.99
C GLU A 7 2.25 52.83 -42.02
N THR A 8 2.11 54.07 -42.50
CA THR A 8 1.75 55.21 -41.63
C THR A 8 0.26 55.25 -41.28
N ILE A 9 -0.62 54.71 -42.13
CA ILE A 9 -2.06 54.62 -41.84
C ILE A 9 -2.37 53.42 -40.92
N ALA A 10 -1.61 52.32 -41.01
CA ALA A 10 -1.74 51.19 -40.08
C ALA A 10 -1.27 51.51 -38.65
N VAL A 11 -0.21 52.32 -38.50
CA VAL A 11 0.26 52.78 -37.18
C VAL A 11 -0.61 53.88 -36.59
N ALA A 12 -1.27 54.71 -37.42
CA ALA A 12 -2.20 55.74 -36.95
C ALA A 12 -3.60 55.19 -36.59
N LEU A 13 -4.03 54.04 -37.11
CA LEU A 13 -5.26 53.36 -36.68
C LEU A 13 -5.07 52.43 -35.46
N ALA A 14 -3.84 52.03 -35.14
CA ALA A 14 -3.50 51.25 -33.94
C ALA A 14 -3.13 52.13 -32.72
N ALA A 15 -3.09 53.45 -32.89
CA ALA A 15 -2.91 54.44 -31.84
C ALA A 15 -4.20 55.22 -31.52
N ALA A 16 -5.37 54.63 -31.81
CA ALA A 16 -6.52 54.90 -30.97
C ALA A 16 -6.11 54.43 -29.58
N THR A 17 -5.89 55.37 -28.66
CA THR A 17 -5.68 55.10 -27.24
C THR A 17 -6.58 53.95 -26.81
N MET A 18 -6.02 52.74 -26.70
CA MET A 18 -6.54 51.77 -25.75
C MET A 18 -6.31 52.45 -24.40
N ILE A 19 -7.30 53.25 -24.01
CA ILE A 19 -7.58 53.52 -22.63
C ILE A 19 -7.83 52.11 -22.08
N VAL A 20 -6.77 51.47 -21.58
CA VAL A 20 -6.96 50.39 -20.64
C VAL A 20 -7.72 51.07 -19.52
N PRO A 21 -9.01 50.75 -19.30
CA PRO A 21 -9.75 51.37 -18.23
C PRO A 21 -8.93 51.13 -16.97
N THR A 22 -8.45 52.20 -16.35
CA THR A 22 -7.79 52.11 -15.06
C THR A 22 -8.80 51.47 -14.11
N ALA A 23 -8.42 50.38 -13.46
CA ALA A 23 -9.27 49.69 -12.50
C ALA A 23 -9.91 50.72 -11.57
N ALA A 24 -11.24 50.69 -11.46
CA ALA A 24 -11.94 51.59 -10.55
C ALA A 24 -11.51 51.29 -9.11
N GLU A 25 -11.55 52.31 -8.25
CA GLU A 25 -11.42 52.09 -6.81
C GLU A 25 -12.52 51.12 -6.35
N ALA A 26 -12.14 50.11 -5.56
CA ALA A 26 -13.06 49.08 -5.07
C ALA A 26 -14.19 49.73 -4.26
N ILE A 27 -15.44 49.47 -4.65
CA ILE A 27 -16.61 49.89 -3.88
C ILE A 27 -17.06 48.75 -2.98
N VAL A 28 -17.47 49.12 -1.77
CA VAL A 28 -18.15 48.23 -0.83
C VAL A 28 -19.66 48.42 -0.97
N PHE A 29 -20.36 47.37 -1.38
CA PHE A 29 -21.82 47.31 -1.39
C PHE A 29 -22.31 46.60 -0.12
N GLU A 30 -23.05 47.33 0.72
CA GLU A 30 -23.58 46.84 2.00
C GLU A 30 -25.01 46.33 1.83
N VAL A 31 -25.17 45.01 1.68
CA VAL A 31 -26.47 44.34 1.56
C VAL A 31 -27.20 44.42 2.91
N ASN A 32 -28.36 45.07 2.91
CA ASN A 32 -29.19 45.27 4.10
C ASN A 32 -30.61 44.69 3.96
N SER A 33 -30.90 44.02 2.84
CA SER A 33 -32.18 43.38 2.58
C SER A 33 -32.01 41.99 1.99
N THR A 34 -32.82 41.04 2.47
CA THR A 34 -32.94 39.68 1.96
C THR A 34 -33.87 39.58 0.74
N ALA A 35 -34.47 40.69 0.31
CA ALA A 35 -35.28 40.76 -0.89
C ALA A 35 -34.46 40.46 -2.16
N ASP A 36 -35.16 40.20 -3.27
CA ASP A 36 -34.58 39.83 -4.57
C ASP A 36 -34.89 40.86 -5.67
N THR A 37 -35.10 42.12 -5.28
CA THR A 37 -35.37 43.21 -6.22
C THR A 37 -34.09 43.65 -6.92
N ILE A 38 -34.18 43.95 -8.21
CA ILE A 38 -33.09 44.48 -9.04
C ILE A 38 -32.67 45.88 -8.57
N ASP A 39 -31.47 46.29 -8.95
CA ASP A 39 -31.04 47.68 -8.80
C ASP A 39 -31.88 48.62 -9.67
N ALA A 40 -32.23 49.80 -9.15
CA ALA A 40 -33.02 50.79 -9.86
C ALA A 40 -32.25 51.47 -11.00
N ASN A 41 -30.93 51.64 -10.84
CA ASN A 41 -30.02 52.23 -11.82
C ASN A 41 -28.70 51.43 -11.88
N PRO A 42 -28.67 50.28 -12.56
CA PRO A 42 -27.46 49.46 -12.65
C PRO A 42 -26.26 50.25 -13.17
N SER A 43 -25.06 49.98 -12.64
CA SER A 43 -23.78 50.59 -13.03
C SER A 43 -23.57 52.07 -12.65
N ASP A 44 -24.36 52.60 -11.71
CA ASP A 44 -24.13 53.95 -11.15
C ASP A 44 -23.17 53.96 -9.94
N GLY A 45 -22.74 52.78 -9.48
CA GLY A 45 -21.86 52.62 -8.32
C GLY A 45 -22.57 52.75 -6.98
N PHE A 46 -23.91 52.76 -6.96
CA PHE A 46 -24.72 52.87 -5.75
C PHE A 46 -25.75 51.74 -5.69
N CYS A 47 -25.56 50.80 -4.77
CA CYS A 47 -26.53 49.70 -4.61
C CYS A 47 -27.85 50.22 -4.03
N SER A 48 -28.89 50.29 -4.87
CA SER A 48 -30.23 50.69 -4.43
C SER A 48 -31.34 50.15 -5.32
N THR A 49 -32.33 49.51 -4.71
CA THR A 49 -33.57 49.09 -5.41
C THR A 49 -34.55 50.25 -5.65
N GLY A 50 -34.23 51.47 -5.17
CA GLY A 50 -35.15 52.61 -5.09
C GLY A 50 -36.10 52.57 -3.88
N SER A 51 -36.07 51.49 -3.09
CA SER A 51 -36.78 51.36 -1.81
C SER A 51 -35.88 51.71 -0.62
N TRP A 52 -36.45 51.74 0.59
CA TRP A 52 -35.75 52.03 1.83
C TRP A 52 -36.00 50.95 2.87
N VAL A 53 -34.94 50.50 3.55
CA VAL A 53 -35.02 49.67 4.76
C VAL A 53 -34.98 50.59 5.97
N VAL A 54 -35.88 50.37 6.93
CA VAL A 54 -35.94 51.14 8.17
C VAL A 54 -35.41 50.31 9.31
N ASP A 55 -34.23 50.68 9.80
CA ASP A 55 -33.64 50.09 11.01
C ASP A 55 -33.99 50.96 12.25
N PRO A 56 -34.49 50.38 13.35
CA PRO A 56 -34.87 51.14 14.56
C PRO A 56 -33.71 51.83 15.29
N THR A 57 -32.47 51.41 15.04
CA THR A 57 -31.25 51.83 15.75
C THR A 57 -30.36 52.76 14.92
N THR A 58 -30.36 52.61 13.60
CA THR A 58 -29.47 53.32 12.66
C THR A 58 -30.23 54.21 11.67
N GLY A 59 -31.57 54.13 11.63
CA GLY A 59 -32.42 54.97 10.78
C GLY A 59 -32.63 54.40 9.37
N PRO A 60 -33.30 55.14 8.47
CA PRO A 60 -33.58 54.67 7.12
C PRO A 60 -32.32 54.64 6.25
N ALA A 61 -32.09 53.54 5.56
CA ALA A 61 -31.04 53.39 4.54
C ALA A 61 -31.66 52.92 3.21
N PRO A 62 -31.09 53.28 2.05
CA PRO A 62 -31.52 52.73 0.78
C PRO A 62 -31.41 51.20 0.80
N GLU A 63 -32.42 50.53 0.25
CA GLU A 63 -32.43 49.08 0.19
C GLU A 63 -31.40 48.58 -0.83
N CYS A 64 -30.45 47.79 -0.36
CA CYS A 64 -29.48 47.06 -1.18
C CYS A 64 -29.71 45.56 -0.99
N THR A 65 -30.11 44.89 -2.06
CA THR A 65 -30.26 43.43 -2.13
C THR A 65 -28.97 42.80 -2.66
N LEU A 66 -28.79 41.49 -2.44
CA LEU A 66 -27.67 40.77 -3.04
C LEU A 66 -27.71 40.82 -4.58
N ARG A 67 -28.91 40.76 -5.19
CA ARG A 67 -29.08 40.93 -6.64
C ARG A 67 -28.57 42.28 -7.10
N ALA A 68 -29.05 43.36 -6.48
CA ALA A 68 -28.66 44.72 -6.84
C ALA A 68 -27.14 44.95 -6.68
N ALA A 69 -26.55 44.41 -5.61
CA ALA A 69 -25.10 44.50 -5.38
C ALA A 69 -24.30 43.80 -6.50
N ILE A 70 -24.73 42.61 -6.93
CA ILE A 70 -24.11 41.89 -8.07
C ILE A 70 -24.29 42.68 -9.37
N GLU A 71 -25.48 43.24 -9.63
CA GLU A 71 -25.73 44.06 -10.82
C GLU A 71 -24.84 45.31 -10.87
N GLN A 72 -24.58 45.94 -9.71
CA GLN A 72 -23.67 47.07 -9.61
C GLN A 72 -22.21 46.69 -9.83
N ALA A 73 -21.75 45.60 -9.22
CA ALA A 73 -20.40 45.08 -9.41
C ALA A 73 -20.15 44.70 -10.88
N ASN A 74 -21.11 44.03 -11.53
CA ASN A 74 -21.04 43.68 -12.95
C ASN A 74 -20.97 44.88 -13.90
N GLY A 75 -21.46 46.04 -13.46
CA GLY A 75 -21.45 47.29 -14.21
C GLY A 75 -20.11 48.03 -14.19
N ARG A 76 -19.16 47.54 -13.41
CA ARG A 76 -17.88 48.21 -13.13
C ARG A 76 -16.72 47.32 -13.56
N ILE A 77 -15.56 47.95 -13.76
CA ILE A 77 -14.30 47.26 -14.07
C ILE A 77 -13.38 47.35 -12.85
N GLY A 78 -13.02 46.21 -12.30
CA GLY A 78 -12.16 46.08 -11.12
C GLY A 78 -12.85 45.35 -9.98
N ARG A 79 -12.06 44.96 -8.98
CA ARG A 79 -12.56 44.23 -7.81
C ARG A 79 -13.47 45.12 -6.98
N ASP A 80 -14.73 44.72 -6.85
CA ASP A 80 -15.68 45.29 -5.88
C ASP A 80 -15.96 44.29 -4.74
N VAL A 81 -16.48 44.78 -3.61
CA VAL A 81 -16.71 44.01 -2.39
C VAL A 81 -18.19 44.07 -2.00
N VAL A 82 -18.77 42.93 -1.68
CA VAL A 82 -20.12 42.80 -1.13
C VAL A 82 -20.02 42.35 0.32
N ARG A 83 -20.62 43.14 1.22
CA ARG A 83 -20.73 42.85 2.65
C ARG A 83 -22.18 42.82 3.09
N PHE A 84 -22.44 42.26 4.25
CA PHE A 84 -23.76 42.15 4.84
C PHE A 84 -23.85 43.06 6.05
N SER A 85 -24.74 44.04 5.95
CA SER A 85 -24.91 45.11 6.92
C SER A 85 -25.41 44.59 8.27
N SER A 86 -25.06 45.32 9.34
CA SER A 86 -25.68 45.10 10.66
C SER A 86 -27.20 45.32 10.67
N GLN A 87 -27.74 46.00 9.65
CA GLN A 87 -29.17 46.27 9.47
C GLN A 87 -29.93 45.11 8.81
N LEU A 88 -29.22 44.06 8.37
CA LEU A 88 -29.85 42.93 7.70
C LEU A 88 -30.89 42.27 8.62
N LEU A 89 -32.08 42.04 8.10
CA LEU A 89 -33.16 41.43 8.86
C LEU A 89 -33.01 39.89 8.88
N TYR A 90 -33.09 39.32 10.08
CA TYR A 90 -32.99 37.88 10.31
C TYR A 90 -34.35 37.27 10.64
N GLY A 91 -34.51 35.98 10.30
CA GLY A 91 -35.60 35.17 10.83
C GLY A 91 -35.48 34.99 12.35
N ALA A 92 -36.52 34.44 12.97
CA ALA A 92 -36.50 34.12 14.40
C ALA A 92 -35.42 33.08 14.79
N ASP A 93 -34.90 32.36 13.80
CA ASP A 93 -33.79 31.41 13.84
C ASP A 93 -32.40 32.08 13.83
N GLY A 94 -32.32 33.38 13.59
CA GLY A 94 -31.04 34.09 13.44
C GLY A 94 -30.35 33.82 12.10
N VAL A 95 -31.12 33.40 11.08
CA VAL A 95 -30.64 33.17 9.71
C VAL A 95 -31.17 34.25 8.76
N ALA A 96 -30.30 34.74 7.87
CA ALA A 96 -30.67 35.65 6.79
C ALA A 96 -30.97 34.83 5.54
N TRP A 97 -32.26 34.66 5.24
CA TRP A 97 -32.73 33.83 4.14
C TRP A 97 -32.92 34.63 2.84
N PHE A 98 -32.02 34.45 1.89
CA PHE A 98 -32.10 34.97 0.53
C PHE A 98 -32.83 33.97 -0.36
N ARG A 99 -33.92 34.44 -0.99
CA ARG A 99 -34.83 33.57 -1.75
C ARG A 99 -35.03 34.04 -3.19
N PRO A 100 -34.04 33.84 -4.07
CA PRO A 100 -34.15 34.29 -5.45
C PRO A 100 -35.31 33.60 -6.18
N THR A 101 -36.11 34.38 -6.91
CA THR A 101 -37.21 33.85 -7.74
C THR A 101 -36.72 33.47 -9.13
N TYR A 102 -35.64 34.12 -9.57
CA TYR A 102 -34.91 33.85 -10.82
C TYR A 102 -33.43 33.68 -10.49
N PRO A 103 -32.63 33.04 -11.35
CA PRO A 103 -31.18 33.01 -11.17
C PRO A 103 -30.61 34.40 -10.84
N TYR A 104 -29.66 34.47 -9.90
CA TYR A 104 -28.87 35.68 -9.75
C TYR A 104 -28.17 36.00 -11.08
N PRO A 105 -27.90 37.28 -11.38
CA PRO A 105 -27.12 37.62 -12.57
C PRO A 105 -25.79 36.90 -12.53
N TRP A 106 -25.31 36.43 -13.69
CA TRP A 106 -23.95 35.90 -13.79
C TRP A 106 -22.97 36.96 -13.31
N ILE A 107 -21.94 36.53 -12.57
CA ILE A 107 -20.89 37.42 -12.11
C ILE A 107 -19.93 37.63 -13.29
N LEU A 108 -19.86 38.87 -13.78
CA LEU A 108 -19.17 39.28 -15.01
C LEU A 108 -17.88 40.08 -14.74
N ASP A 109 -17.52 40.31 -13.48
CA ASP A 109 -16.23 40.88 -13.10
C ASP A 109 -15.80 40.39 -11.71
N VAL A 110 -14.56 40.67 -11.35
CA VAL A 110 -13.96 40.26 -10.07
C VAL A 110 -14.76 40.81 -8.90
N ILE A 111 -15.22 39.92 -8.02
CA ILE A 111 -15.99 40.30 -6.84
C ILE A 111 -15.50 39.56 -5.61
N GLU A 112 -15.52 40.23 -4.47
CA GLU A 112 -15.40 39.60 -3.16
C GLU A 112 -16.76 39.61 -2.48
N ILE A 113 -17.37 38.45 -2.22
CA ILE A 113 -18.61 38.36 -1.45
C ILE A 113 -18.27 37.76 -0.08
N ASP A 114 -18.39 38.57 0.96
CA ASP A 114 -17.99 38.22 2.32
C ASP A 114 -19.20 38.08 3.26
N GLY A 115 -19.76 36.88 3.32
CA GLY A 115 -20.83 36.51 4.25
C GLY A 115 -20.42 36.46 5.72
N THR A 116 -19.12 36.48 6.04
CA THR A 116 -18.66 36.51 7.45
C THR A 116 -18.92 37.85 8.13
N THR A 117 -19.19 38.89 7.33
CA THR A 117 -19.58 40.22 7.82
C THR A 117 -21.00 40.27 8.37
N ALA A 118 -21.83 39.28 8.05
CA ALA A 118 -23.21 39.22 8.51
C ALA A 118 -23.29 39.08 10.04
N PRO A 119 -24.21 39.78 10.72
CA PRO A 119 -24.55 39.50 12.10
C PRO A 119 -24.78 38.00 12.37
N HIS A 120 -24.45 37.57 13.59
CA HIS A 120 -24.56 36.18 14.04
C HIS A 120 -23.67 35.17 13.30
N HIS A 121 -22.68 35.62 12.50
CA HIS A 121 -21.63 34.75 12.00
C HIS A 121 -20.97 33.99 13.16
N ASP A 122 -20.93 32.66 13.01
CA ASP A 122 -20.27 31.76 13.93
C ASP A 122 -19.30 30.91 13.10
N PRO A 123 -17.99 31.04 13.31
CA PRO A 123 -16.98 30.40 12.49
C PRO A 123 -16.92 28.87 12.67
N ASP A 124 -17.60 28.32 13.67
CA ASP A 124 -17.63 26.88 13.96
C ASP A 124 -18.92 26.20 13.46
N ARG A 125 -19.84 26.98 12.85
CA ARG A 125 -21.15 26.53 12.35
C ARG A 125 -21.31 26.86 10.87
N THR A 126 -22.32 26.26 10.23
CA THR A 126 -22.68 26.65 8.85
C THR A 126 -23.03 28.15 8.76
N PRO A 127 -22.70 28.84 7.65
CA PRO A 127 -22.93 30.27 7.52
C PRO A 127 -24.41 30.71 7.59
N ARG A 128 -24.62 31.92 8.12
CA ARG A 128 -25.96 32.52 8.36
C ARG A 128 -26.57 33.25 7.19
N VAL A 129 -25.77 33.53 6.16
CA VAL A 129 -26.29 34.02 4.88
C VAL A 129 -26.68 32.80 4.06
N VAL A 130 -27.97 32.45 4.07
CA VAL A 130 -28.49 31.25 3.44
C VAL A 130 -29.26 31.61 2.18
N ILE A 131 -28.80 31.08 1.06
CA ILE A 131 -29.36 31.27 -0.28
C ILE A 131 -30.07 29.97 -0.66
N VAL A 132 -31.38 30.04 -0.88
CA VAL A 132 -32.23 28.90 -1.30
C VAL A 132 -33.28 29.39 -2.29
N PRO A 133 -33.59 28.67 -3.37
CA PRO A 133 -34.44 29.23 -4.42
C PRO A 133 -35.92 29.25 -4.03
N ASN A 134 -36.68 30.21 -4.58
CA ASN A 134 -38.14 30.27 -4.50
C ASN A 134 -38.79 29.91 -5.85
N GLY A 135 -38.36 28.78 -6.42
CA GLY A 135 -38.73 28.32 -7.75
C GLY A 135 -37.61 27.48 -8.40
N PRO A 136 -37.79 26.99 -9.63
CA PRO A 136 -36.72 26.28 -10.34
C PRO A 136 -35.60 27.26 -10.70
N VAL A 137 -34.48 27.18 -9.99
CA VAL A 137 -33.27 27.97 -10.25
C VAL A 137 -32.10 27.01 -10.49
N PHE A 138 -31.33 27.27 -11.53
CA PHE A 138 -30.27 26.36 -11.98
C PHE A 138 -29.00 26.48 -11.13
N ALA A 139 -28.59 27.68 -10.73
CA ALA A 139 -27.43 27.88 -9.86
C ALA A 139 -27.69 28.90 -8.75
N GLY A 140 -27.04 28.70 -7.60
CA GLY A 140 -26.95 29.71 -6.55
C GLY A 140 -26.15 30.91 -7.03
N LEU A 141 -24.91 30.70 -7.50
CA LEU A 141 -24.10 31.70 -8.22
C LEU A 141 -23.42 31.07 -9.43
N ASP A 142 -23.30 31.85 -10.51
CA ASP A 142 -22.54 31.50 -11.72
C ASP A 142 -21.41 32.52 -11.92
N LEU A 143 -20.15 32.07 -11.89
CA LEU A 143 -18.97 32.90 -12.13
C LEU A 143 -18.38 32.57 -13.51
N VAL A 144 -18.38 33.54 -14.43
CA VAL A 144 -17.85 33.37 -15.80
C VAL A 144 -16.43 33.91 -15.94
N GLY A 145 -15.75 33.60 -17.06
CA GLY A 145 -14.33 33.94 -17.30
C GLY A 145 -13.85 35.32 -16.80
N PRO A 146 -14.56 36.44 -17.12
CA PRO A 146 -14.22 37.77 -16.60
C PRO A 146 -14.15 37.91 -15.07
N ALA A 147 -14.89 37.09 -14.31
CA ALA A 147 -14.85 37.06 -12.84
C ALA A 147 -13.63 36.35 -12.25
N SER A 148 -12.57 36.13 -13.04
CA SER A 148 -11.36 35.42 -12.60
C SER A 148 -10.63 36.18 -11.49
N GLY A 149 -10.35 35.53 -10.37
CA GLY A 149 -9.78 36.17 -9.17
C GLY A 149 -10.81 36.62 -8.13
N SER A 150 -12.08 36.22 -8.29
CA SER A 150 -13.15 36.46 -7.31
C SER A 150 -12.98 35.64 -6.04
N GLU A 151 -13.53 36.12 -4.94
CA GLU A 151 -13.49 35.46 -3.63
C GLU A 151 -14.90 35.35 -3.06
N ILE A 152 -15.31 34.16 -2.65
CA ILE A 152 -16.63 33.88 -2.10
C ILE A 152 -16.45 33.21 -0.74
N ARG A 153 -16.93 33.84 0.33
CA ARG A 153 -16.79 33.29 1.67
C ARG A 153 -18.03 33.43 2.55
N GLY A 154 -18.23 32.47 3.44
CA GLY A 154 -19.26 32.56 4.48
C GLY A 154 -20.69 32.59 3.95
N LEU A 155 -20.98 31.90 2.85
CA LEU A 155 -22.32 31.75 2.27
C LEU A 155 -22.78 30.30 2.34
N SER A 156 -24.09 30.11 2.47
CA SER A 156 -24.72 28.79 2.46
C SER A 156 -25.65 28.65 1.26
N PHE A 157 -25.54 27.57 0.48
CA PHE A 157 -26.35 27.32 -0.73
C PHE A 157 -27.11 25.98 -0.64
N GLY A 158 -28.39 25.97 -0.95
CA GLY A 158 -29.19 24.74 -0.97
C GLY A 158 -30.37 24.76 -1.92
N GLY A 159 -30.75 23.59 -2.45
CA GLY A 159 -31.91 23.40 -3.33
C GLY A 159 -31.70 23.78 -4.80
N PHE A 160 -30.46 23.97 -5.25
CA PHE A 160 -30.12 24.31 -6.64
C PHE A 160 -29.69 23.09 -7.45
N PHE A 161 -29.62 23.21 -8.78
CA PHE A 161 -28.84 22.22 -9.55
C PHE A 161 -27.36 22.38 -9.21
N TYR A 162 -26.82 23.60 -9.25
CA TYR A 162 -25.47 23.90 -8.76
C TYR A 162 -25.55 24.84 -7.56
N GLY A 163 -24.99 24.47 -6.42
CA GLY A 163 -24.84 25.44 -5.32
C GLY A 163 -24.03 26.66 -5.80
N ILE A 164 -22.91 26.40 -6.45
CA ILE A 164 -22.12 27.39 -7.21
C ILE A 164 -21.49 26.73 -8.45
N ARG A 165 -21.46 27.46 -9.57
CA ARG A 165 -20.75 27.04 -10.79
C ARG A 165 -19.63 28.03 -11.14
N VAL A 166 -18.43 27.49 -11.36
CA VAL A 166 -17.20 28.27 -11.51
C VAL A 166 -16.55 28.00 -12.86
N TRP A 167 -16.89 28.81 -13.87
CA TRP A 167 -16.18 28.84 -15.16
C TRP A 167 -14.99 29.82 -15.16
N ALA A 168 -14.91 30.67 -14.14
CA ALA A 168 -13.82 31.60 -13.92
C ALA A 168 -12.56 30.91 -13.37
N ASN A 169 -11.40 31.52 -13.60
CA ASN A 169 -10.12 31.01 -13.10
C ASN A 169 -9.74 31.72 -11.79
N ARG A 170 -8.88 31.09 -10.97
CA ARG A 170 -8.33 31.72 -9.75
C ARG A 170 -9.38 32.25 -8.75
N VAL A 171 -10.56 31.67 -8.77
CA VAL A 171 -11.60 31.88 -7.77
C VAL A 171 -11.21 31.18 -6.47
N TRP A 172 -11.49 31.82 -5.35
CA TRP A 172 -11.33 31.25 -4.02
C TRP A 172 -12.68 31.14 -3.32
N ILE A 173 -13.06 29.93 -2.93
CA ILE A 173 -14.31 29.64 -2.21
C ILE A 173 -13.94 29.06 -0.86
N GLU A 174 -14.24 29.75 0.25
CA GLU A 174 -13.85 29.32 1.59
C GLU A 174 -14.94 29.50 2.64
N GLY A 175 -14.96 28.63 3.66
CA GLY A 175 -15.91 28.75 4.77
C GLY A 175 -17.39 28.80 4.36
N CYS A 176 -17.74 28.31 3.18
CA CYS A 176 -19.10 28.22 2.68
C CYS A 176 -19.74 26.87 3.04
N ALA A 177 -21.06 26.77 2.99
CA ALA A 177 -21.79 25.51 3.11
C ALA A 177 -22.65 25.22 1.88
N PHE A 178 -22.71 23.97 1.46
CA PHE A 178 -23.45 23.54 0.26
C PHE A 178 -24.28 22.30 0.60
N GLY A 179 -25.61 22.43 0.53
CA GLY A 179 -26.59 21.37 0.71
C GLY A 179 -27.12 21.20 2.14
N ILE A 180 -26.46 21.79 3.14
CA ILE A 180 -26.93 21.80 4.53
C ILE A 180 -26.92 23.18 5.17
N HIS A 181 -27.85 23.40 6.10
CA HIS A 181 -27.97 24.63 6.88
C HIS A 181 -28.33 24.31 8.33
N GLU A 182 -27.70 24.99 9.28
CA GLU A 182 -28.12 24.92 10.69
C GLU A 182 -29.18 25.97 11.00
N ASP A 183 -30.37 25.51 11.39
CA ASP A 183 -31.48 26.37 11.81
C ASP A 183 -31.24 26.87 13.25
N THR A 184 -31.53 26.01 14.24
CA THR A 184 -31.16 26.21 15.66
C THR A 184 -30.26 25.06 16.11
N ALA A 185 -29.19 25.33 16.87
CA ALA A 185 -28.34 24.24 17.35
C ALA A 185 -29.18 23.27 18.21
N PRO A 186 -29.13 21.94 18.00
CA PRO A 186 -28.24 21.16 17.12
C PRO A 186 -28.93 20.65 15.82
N TYR A 187 -30.00 21.29 15.35
CA TYR A 187 -30.77 20.87 14.18
C TYR A 187 -30.13 21.34 12.87
N ILE A 188 -29.92 20.39 11.96
CA ILE A 188 -29.41 20.64 10.60
C ILE A 188 -30.51 20.29 9.62
N VAL A 189 -30.78 21.21 8.70
CA VAL A 189 -31.72 21.05 7.58
C VAL A 189 -30.92 20.73 6.33
N VAL A 190 -31.35 19.71 5.59
CA VAL A 190 -30.77 19.35 4.29
C VAL A 190 -31.60 19.98 3.18
N HIS A 191 -30.99 20.85 2.40
CA HIS A 191 -31.51 21.37 1.15
C HIS A 191 -30.55 20.96 0.03
N ALA A 192 -30.63 19.70 -0.36
CA ALA A 192 -29.75 19.09 -1.35
C ALA A 192 -29.64 19.94 -2.62
N ASN A 193 -28.42 20.19 -3.08
CA ASN A 193 -28.19 20.56 -4.47
C ASN A 193 -28.00 19.28 -5.30
N GLU A 194 -28.13 19.37 -6.64
CA GLU A 194 -27.64 18.28 -7.49
C GLU A 194 -26.11 18.19 -7.34
N ILE A 195 -25.42 19.30 -7.54
CA ILE A 195 -23.97 19.42 -7.36
C ILE A 195 -23.72 20.58 -6.40
N GLY A 196 -22.97 20.34 -5.32
CA GLY A 196 -22.61 21.38 -4.35
C GLY A 196 -21.77 22.48 -5.01
N ILE A 197 -20.63 22.10 -5.57
CA ILE A 197 -19.68 22.99 -6.25
C ILE A 197 -19.26 22.35 -7.57
N SER A 198 -19.46 23.05 -8.70
CA SER A 198 -18.96 22.61 -10.02
C SER A 198 -17.89 23.56 -10.54
N VAL A 199 -16.72 23.03 -10.86
CA VAL A 199 -15.52 23.79 -11.24
C VAL A 199 -15.11 23.42 -12.66
N SER A 200 -15.08 24.41 -13.55
CA SER A 200 -14.64 24.25 -14.95
C SER A 200 -13.55 25.25 -15.35
N GLY A 201 -13.33 26.31 -14.57
CA GLY A 201 -12.18 27.20 -14.73
C GLY A 201 -10.95 26.70 -13.98
N ASP A 202 -9.76 27.09 -14.41
CA ASP A 202 -8.50 26.60 -13.89
C ASP A 202 -7.98 27.37 -12.66
N HIS A 203 -7.04 26.78 -11.93
CA HIS A 203 -6.31 27.43 -10.83
C HIS A 203 -7.20 27.88 -9.66
N ASN A 204 -8.32 27.22 -9.43
CA ASN A 204 -9.29 27.56 -8.41
C ASN A 204 -8.94 26.95 -7.05
N TRP A 205 -9.31 27.64 -5.96
CA TRP A 205 -9.13 27.16 -4.59
C TRP A 205 -10.49 26.91 -3.95
N ILE A 206 -10.75 25.66 -3.58
CA ILE A 206 -11.96 25.22 -2.90
C ILE A 206 -11.56 24.83 -1.47
N GLY A 207 -11.81 25.74 -0.55
CA GLY A 207 -11.46 25.65 0.87
C GLY A 207 -10.25 26.51 1.21
N ALA A 208 -9.37 26.01 2.07
CA ALA A 208 -8.17 26.76 2.47
C ALA A 208 -7.19 26.92 1.30
N LYS A 209 -6.40 28.00 1.30
CA LYS A 209 -5.34 28.23 0.30
C LYS A 209 -3.97 28.37 0.94
N VAL A 210 -2.91 28.32 0.12
CA VAL A 210 -1.54 28.56 0.58
C VAL A 210 -1.05 29.92 0.13
N GLU A 211 -0.68 30.76 1.11
CA GLU A 211 -0.05 32.06 0.87
C GLU A 211 1.22 32.18 1.71
N ASN A 212 2.31 32.64 1.08
CA ASN A 212 3.60 32.81 1.74
C ASN A 212 4.09 31.57 2.52
N GLY A 213 3.76 30.37 2.03
CA GLY A 213 4.15 29.11 2.66
C GLY A 213 3.34 28.72 3.90
N ALA A 214 2.16 29.30 4.10
CA ALA A 214 1.24 28.93 5.17
C ALA A 214 -0.19 28.75 4.64
N PHE A 215 -0.96 27.89 5.30
CA PHE A 215 -2.39 27.78 5.04
C PHE A 215 -3.12 29.02 5.57
N VAL A 216 -3.97 29.60 4.74
CA VAL A 216 -4.89 30.69 5.08
C VAL A 216 -6.31 30.31 4.70
N GLY A 217 -7.27 30.87 5.41
CA GLY A 217 -8.68 30.55 5.22
C GLY A 217 -9.14 29.24 5.83
N ARG A 218 -10.35 28.82 5.46
CA ARG A 218 -11.01 27.62 6.02
C ARG A 218 -11.68 26.77 4.93
N GLY A 219 -11.80 25.48 5.20
CA GLY A 219 -12.55 24.57 4.32
C GLY A 219 -14.04 24.88 4.26
N ASN A 220 -14.70 24.42 3.20
CA ASN A 220 -16.14 24.44 3.04
C ASN A 220 -16.80 23.20 3.65
N VAL A 221 -18.10 23.26 3.87
CA VAL A 221 -18.94 22.11 4.23
C VAL A 221 -19.81 21.73 3.04
N VAL A 222 -19.68 20.52 2.51
CA VAL A 222 -20.33 20.10 1.27
C VAL A 222 -21.04 18.77 1.47
N SER A 223 -22.33 18.83 1.78
CA SER A 223 -23.06 17.72 2.39
C SER A 223 -24.52 17.68 1.92
N GLY A 224 -25.11 16.49 1.85
CA GLY A 224 -26.50 16.29 1.48
C GLY A 224 -26.84 16.54 0.00
N ASN A 225 -25.86 16.80 -0.86
CA ASN A 225 -26.06 16.99 -2.31
C ASN A 225 -26.15 15.63 -3.03
N VAL A 226 -26.38 15.60 -4.34
CA VAL A 226 -26.17 14.35 -5.11
C VAL A 226 -24.66 14.10 -5.24
N ILE A 227 -23.95 15.05 -5.84
CA ILE A 227 -22.48 15.09 -5.89
C ILE A 227 -22.00 16.25 -5.02
N GLY A 228 -20.97 16.01 -4.22
CA GLY A 228 -20.38 17.07 -3.38
C GLY A 228 -19.67 18.14 -4.22
N ILE A 229 -18.50 17.78 -4.76
CA ILE A 229 -17.67 18.66 -5.60
C ILE A 229 -17.41 17.97 -6.93
N GLU A 230 -17.67 18.65 -8.03
CA GLU A 230 -17.33 18.21 -9.38
C GLU A 230 -16.20 19.10 -9.93
N ASN A 231 -15.09 18.50 -10.37
CA ASN A 231 -13.97 19.21 -10.97
C ASN A 231 -13.70 18.71 -12.39
N SER A 232 -13.92 19.60 -13.35
CA SER A 232 -13.59 19.41 -14.77
C SER A 232 -12.55 20.46 -15.22
N ALA A 233 -11.65 20.86 -14.32
CA ALA A 233 -10.65 21.90 -14.54
C ALA A 233 -9.23 21.50 -14.11
N THR A 234 -8.23 22.26 -14.58
CA THR A 234 -6.82 22.04 -14.23
C THR A 234 -6.35 22.91 -13.07
N ASN A 235 -5.35 22.44 -12.33
CA ASN A 235 -4.70 23.15 -11.22
C ASN A 235 -5.69 23.61 -10.13
N THR A 236 -6.79 22.89 -9.94
CA THR A 236 -7.71 23.13 -8.82
C THR A 236 -7.09 22.60 -7.52
N HIS A 237 -7.33 23.30 -6.42
CA HIS A 237 -6.90 22.90 -5.09
C HIS A 237 -8.12 22.73 -4.19
N ILE A 238 -8.41 21.51 -3.74
CA ILE A 238 -9.53 21.18 -2.86
C ILE A 238 -8.96 20.82 -1.48
N ILE A 239 -9.01 21.74 -0.51
CA ILE A 239 -8.24 21.64 0.73
C ILE A 239 -9.08 22.00 1.96
N GLY A 240 -9.01 21.17 3.00
CA GLY A 240 -9.60 21.47 4.32
C GLY A 240 -11.11 21.28 4.42
N ASN A 241 -11.78 20.86 3.35
CA ASN A 241 -13.23 20.75 3.28
C ASN A 241 -13.76 19.58 4.13
N LYS A 242 -15.02 19.68 4.55
CA LYS A 242 -15.80 18.66 5.25
C LYS A 242 -16.93 18.22 4.33
N ILE A 243 -16.84 17.00 3.81
CA ILE A 243 -17.69 16.50 2.72
C ILE A 243 -18.49 15.30 3.23
N GLY A 244 -19.82 15.43 3.23
CA GLY A 244 -20.76 14.41 3.72
C GLY A 244 -20.97 14.37 5.24
N THR A 245 -20.45 15.38 5.96
CA THR A 245 -20.56 15.57 7.42
C THR A 245 -21.10 16.96 7.78
N ASP A 246 -21.20 17.26 9.08
CA ASP A 246 -21.38 18.64 9.56
C ASP A 246 -20.08 19.47 9.49
N SER A 247 -20.13 20.72 9.97
CA SER A 247 -18.99 21.65 10.01
C SER A 247 -17.84 21.17 10.90
N SER A 248 -18.13 20.40 11.95
CA SER A 248 -17.09 19.79 12.80
C SER A 248 -16.44 18.57 12.16
N GLY A 249 -17.14 17.90 11.24
CA GLY A 249 -16.75 16.61 10.67
C GLY A 249 -16.99 15.42 11.57
N THR A 250 -17.77 15.59 12.65
CA THR A 250 -18.01 14.57 13.68
C THR A 250 -19.47 14.13 13.76
N ILE A 251 -20.34 14.67 12.90
CA ILE A 251 -21.75 14.29 12.79
C ILE A 251 -22.03 13.83 11.35
N ARG A 252 -22.56 12.61 11.20
CA ARG A 252 -22.99 12.03 9.90
C ARG A 252 -24.50 12.02 9.66
N ARG A 253 -25.30 12.24 10.71
CA ARG A 253 -26.77 12.27 10.62
C ARG A 253 -27.31 13.38 11.51
N ALA A 254 -28.36 14.05 11.06
CA ALA A 254 -29.00 15.10 11.84
C ALA A 254 -30.52 15.01 11.85
N ARG A 255 -31.15 15.74 12.77
CA ARG A 255 -32.60 15.99 12.77
C ARG A 255 -32.84 17.38 12.18
N SER A 256 -33.88 17.50 11.36
CA SER A 256 -34.58 18.77 11.20
C SER A 256 -35.47 19.00 12.42
N ALA A 257 -35.72 20.26 12.78
CA ALA A 257 -36.68 20.61 13.82
C ALA A 257 -38.12 20.16 13.48
N GLU A 258 -38.39 19.84 12.21
CA GLU A 258 -39.74 19.63 11.68
C GLU A 258 -40.07 18.19 11.25
N THR A 259 -39.09 17.28 11.16
CA THR A 259 -39.32 15.90 10.64
C THR A 259 -38.69 14.79 11.50
N SER A 260 -39.36 13.63 11.51
CA SER A 260 -38.83 12.33 11.94
C SER A 260 -38.87 11.40 10.74
N PRO A 261 -37.80 10.68 10.34
CA PRO A 261 -36.57 10.32 11.09
C PRO A 261 -35.31 11.17 10.78
N MET A 262 -34.17 10.84 11.44
CA MET A 262 -32.83 11.41 11.17
C MET A 262 -32.45 11.28 9.69
N SER A 263 -32.00 12.35 9.05
CA SER A 263 -31.46 12.34 7.69
C SER A 263 -29.95 12.11 7.71
N SER A 264 -29.44 11.39 6.69
CA SER A 264 -28.00 11.39 6.41
C SER A 264 -27.55 12.79 6.00
N LEU A 265 -26.32 13.16 6.37
CA LEU A 265 -25.65 14.35 5.85
C LEU A 265 -24.77 14.04 4.63
N GLY A 266 -24.65 12.77 4.26
CA GLY A 266 -23.90 12.30 3.11
C GLY A 266 -24.40 12.91 1.80
N ASN A 267 -23.49 13.16 0.85
CA ASN A 267 -23.93 13.31 -0.52
C ASN A 267 -24.46 11.95 -1.02
N THR A 268 -25.49 11.91 -1.85
CA THR A 268 -26.18 10.64 -2.18
C THR A 268 -25.40 9.77 -3.16
N GLU A 269 -24.45 10.34 -3.89
CA GLU A 269 -23.51 9.64 -4.76
C GLU A 269 -22.07 9.90 -4.27
N VAL A 270 -21.27 10.63 -5.04
CA VAL A 270 -19.82 10.79 -4.83
C VAL A 270 -19.51 12.05 -3.99
N GLY A 271 -18.50 11.95 -3.13
CA GLY A 271 -17.98 13.12 -2.40
C GLY A 271 -17.29 14.12 -3.33
N ILE A 272 -16.27 13.67 -4.07
CA ILE A 272 -15.55 14.45 -5.09
C ILE A 272 -15.48 13.66 -6.40
N LEU A 273 -16.02 14.22 -7.48
CA LEU A 273 -15.94 13.70 -8.84
C LEU A 273 -14.91 14.50 -9.66
N VAL A 274 -14.00 13.82 -10.34
CA VAL A 274 -12.92 14.43 -11.15
C VAL A 274 -12.99 13.96 -12.59
N ASP A 275 -13.41 14.83 -13.50
CA ASP A 275 -13.39 14.55 -14.96
C ASP A 275 -12.10 15.03 -15.62
N VAL A 276 -11.49 16.07 -15.05
CA VAL A 276 -10.20 16.61 -15.48
C VAL A 276 -9.41 16.90 -14.21
N GLY A 277 -8.17 16.43 -14.15
CA GLY A 277 -7.36 16.47 -12.92
C GLY A 277 -5.95 16.99 -13.12
N ILE A 278 -5.57 17.50 -14.28
CA ILE A 278 -4.20 17.97 -14.52
C ILE A 278 -3.81 19.01 -13.46
N GLY A 279 -2.78 18.72 -12.65
CA GLY A 279 -2.33 19.58 -11.56
C GLY A 279 -3.28 19.70 -10.36
N LEU A 280 -4.31 18.86 -10.27
CA LEU A 280 -5.27 18.84 -9.15
C LEU A 280 -4.58 18.41 -7.85
N GLU A 281 -4.90 19.12 -6.77
CA GLU A 281 -4.54 18.73 -5.41
C GLU A 281 -5.80 18.56 -4.55
N ILE A 282 -6.02 17.35 -4.02
CA ILE A 282 -7.02 17.06 -2.99
C ILE A 282 -6.26 16.87 -1.68
N GLY A 283 -6.35 17.89 -0.82
CA GLY A 283 -5.46 18.07 0.31
C GLY A 283 -4.06 18.51 -0.12
N ARG A 284 -3.28 19.03 0.82
CA ARG A 284 -1.96 19.59 0.51
C ARG A 284 -0.99 19.47 1.68
N VAL A 285 0.29 19.29 1.34
CA VAL A 285 1.41 19.40 2.27
C VAL A 285 2.27 20.60 1.88
N VAL A 286 2.65 21.41 2.88
CA VAL A 286 3.56 22.54 2.74
C VAL A 286 4.83 22.25 3.53
N GLN A 287 5.97 22.27 2.85
CA GLN A 287 7.28 22.14 3.46
C GLN A 287 7.83 23.53 3.79
N SER A 288 8.38 23.67 4.99
CA SER A 288 9.13 24.83 5.46
C SER A 288 10.47 24.40 6.08
N GLY A 289 11.37 25.35 6.34
CA GLY A 289 12.69 25.06 6.91
C GLY A 289 13.75 24.66 5.86
N SER A 290 14.93 24.24 6.33
CA SER A 290 16.05 23.86 5.46
C SER A 290 15.89 22.45 4.89
N ALA A 291 16.52 22.15 3.74
CA ALA A 291 16.49 20.82 3.15
C ALA A 291 17.00 19.69 4.08
N GLN A 292 17.94 19.98 5.00
CA GLN A 292 18.43 18.98 5.96
C GLN A 292 17.50 18.77 7.17
N ASN A 293 16.57 19.69 7.44
CA ASN A 293 15.65 19.60 8.56
C ASN A 293 14.31 20.25 8.17
N PRO A 294 13.55 19.59 7.28
CA PRO A 294 12.28 20.11 6.80
C PRO A 294 11.19 19.99 7.89
N THR A 295 10.28 20.95 7.91
CA THR A 295 9.04 20.89 8.70
C THR A 295 7.86 20.84 7.74
N TYR A 296 7.02 19.83 7.87
CA TYR A 296 5.85 19.64 7.02
C TYR A 296 4.59 20.02 7.80
N THR A 297 3.76 20.88 7.19
CA THR A 297 2.39 21.16 7.65
C THR A 297 1.45 20.66 6.58
N ALA A 298 0.41 19.93 6.98
CA ALA A 298 -0.57 19.38 6.05
C ALA A 298 -1.96 19.86 6.40
N MET A 299 -2.80 19.95 5.38
CA MET A 299 -4.23 20.18 5.53
C MET A 299 -4.94 19.35 4.46
N GLY A 300 -5.71 18.37 4.91
CA GLY A 300 -6.55 17.54 4.04
C GLY A 300 -8.04 17.77 4.27
N ASN A 301 -8.84 17.08 3.48
CA ASN A 301 -10.29 17.06 3.58
C ASN A 301 -10.76 15.89 4.44
N VAL A 302 -11.97 16.00 4.99
CA VAL A 302 -12.72 14.86 5.53
C VAL A 302 -13.79 14.52 4.51
N ILE A 303 -13.79 13.29 3.99
CA ILE A 303 -14.62 12.86 2.86
C ILE A 303 -15.30 11.55 3.22
N SER A 304 -16.52 11.66 3.72
CA SER A 304 -17.14 10.57 4.47
C SER A 304 -18.64 10.54 4.29
N ASN A 305 -19.25 9.38 4.54
CA ASN A 305 -20.69 9.17 4.59
C ASN A 305 -21.41 9.46 3.26
N ASN A 306 -20.68 9.53 2.14
CA ASN A 306 -21.26 9.65 0.81
C ASN A 306 -21.87 8.32 0.38
N GLY A 307 -22.91 8.35 -0.46
CA GLY A 307 -23.69 7.16 -0.84
C GLY A 307 -22.97 6.19 -1.77
N SER A 308 -21.93 6.66 -2.47
CA SER A 308 -21.03 5.86 -3.31
C SER A 308 -19.56 6.08 -2.89
N HIS A 309 -18.66 6.43 -3.80
CA HIS A 309 -17.24 6.64 -3.53
C HIS A 309 -16.95 7.95 -2.78
N GLY A 310 -15.87 7.97 -2.00
CA GLY A 310 -15.36 9.21 -1.41
C GLY A 310 -14.83 10.16 -2.48
N ILE A 311 -13.86 9.67 -3.27
CA ILE A 311 -13.28 10.35 -4.42
C ILE A 311 -13.37 9.42 -5.63
N GLU A 312 -13.84 9.93 -6.76
CA GLU A 312 -13.91 9.21 -8.03
C GLU A 312 -13.19 9.98 -9.14
N ILE A 313 -12.28 9.31 -9.85
CA ILE A 313 -11.45 9.90 -10.91
C ILE A 313 -11.75 9.26 -12.26
N HIS A 314 -12.15 10.10 -13.22
CA HIS A 314 -12.39 9.82 -14.64
C HIS A 314 -11.60 10.80 -15.50
N GLU A 315 -10.28 10.79 -15.39
CA GLU A 315 -9.43 11.81 -16.02
C GLU A 315 -8.97 11.38 -17.42
N PHE A 316 -9.16 12.28 -18.40
CA PHE A 316 -8.77 12.08 -19.80
C PHE A 316 -7.74 13.12 -20.25
N SER A 317 -6.45 12.94 -19.93
CA SER A 317 -5.36 13.71 -20.52
C SER A 317 -4.73 12.95 -21.70
N SER A 318 -4.42 13.67 -22.78
CA SER A 318 -3.59 13.13 -23.87
C SER A 318 -2.13 13.58 -23.80
N ASP A 319 -1.78 14.40 -22.80
CA ASP A 319 -0.44 14.97 -22.65
C ASP A 319 0.31 14.29 -21.48
N PRO A 320 1.33 13.45 -21.75
CA PRO A 320 2.12 12.80 -20.71
C PRO A 320 3.05 13.76 -19.94
N THR A 321 3.14 15.03 -20.37
CA THR A 321 3.89 16.09 -19.67
C THR A 321 2.99 16.96 -18.78
N ALA A 322 1.69 16.69 -18.79
CA ALA A 322 0.72 17.37 -17.93
C ALA A 322 1.12 17.22 -16.45
N PRO A 323 1.04 18.28 -15.65
CA PRO A 323 1.21 18.19 -14.20
C PRO A 323 0.33 17.08 -13.60
N GLY A 324 0.92 16.24 -12.74
CA GLY A 324 0.20 15.13 -12.11
C GLY A 324 -0.83 15.57 -11.06
N MET A 325 -1.70 14.63 -10.70
CA MET A 325 -2.67 14.72 -9.62
C MET A 325 -2.06 14.32 -8.28
N LYS A 326 -2.50 14.96 -7.20
CA LYS A 326 -2.11 14.58 -5.82
C LYS A 326 -3.33 14.49 -4.92
N ILE A 327 -3.44 13.39 -4.20
CA ILE A 327 -4.42 13.17 -3.13
C ILE A 327 -3.64 12.90 -1.86
N VAL A 328 -3.56 13.86 -0.95
CA VAL A 328 -2.68 13.78 0.23
C VAL A 328 -3.33 14.30 1.50
N ALA A 329 -2.93 13.75 2.65
CA ALA A 329 -3.33 14.19 3.99
C ALA A 329 -4.84 14.14 4.29
N ASN A 330 -5.65 13.44 3.48
CA ASN A 330 -7.10 13.36 3.65
C ASN A 330 -7.50 12.27 4.65
N GLU A 331 -8.67 12.46 5.25
CA GLU A 331 -9.39 11.46 6.04
C GLU A 331 -10.63 11.03 5.24
N ILE A 332 -10.68 9.75 4.85
CA ILE A 332 -11.67 9.24 3.88
C ILE A 332 -12.38 8.03 4.50
N GLY A 333 -13.68 8.19 4.74
CA GLY A 333 -14.54 7.18 5.38
C GLY A 333 -14.53 7.22 6.92
N THR A 334 -13.87 8.20 7.53
CA THR A 334 -13.86 8.40 8.98
C THR A 334 -14.48 9.73 9.40
N ASP A 335 -14.73 9.92 10.69
CA ASP A 335 -14.93 11.27 11.22
C ASP A 335 -13.64 12.10 11.17
N ALA A 336 -13.73 13.39 11.48
CA ALA A 336 -12.60 14.34 11.50
C ALA A 336 -11.53 14.07 12.58
N THR A 337 -11.71 13.02 13.40
CA THR A 337 -10.69 12.54 14.34
C THR A 337 -9.98 11.29 13.83
N GLY A 338 -10.49 10.68 12.75
CA GLY A 338 -10.03 9.42 12.21
C GLY A 338 -10.30 8.20 13.11
N MET A 339 -11.18 8.32 14.09
CA MET A 339 -11.44 7.26 15.09
C MET A 339 -12.80 6.59 14.95
N LEU A 340 -13.75 7.20 14.22
CA LEU A 340 -15.08 6.65 14.02
C LEU A 340 -15.33 6.34 12.55
N ASP A 341 -15.94 5.18 12.29
CA ASP A 341 -16.41 4.77 10.97
C ASP A 341 -17.61 5.62 10.51
N PHE A 342 -17.33 6.51 9.56
CA PHE A 342 -18.29 7.30 8.79
C PHE A 342 -18.19 6.90 7.31
N GLY A 343 -18.01 5.61 7.00
CA GLY A 343 -17.72 5.09 5.67
C GLY A 343 -18.50 5.71 4.53
N ASN A 344 -17.83 5.91 3.40
CA ASN A 344 -18.53 6.07 2.13
C ASN A 344 -19.17 4.72 1.73
N GLY A 345 -20.20 4.76 0.87
CA GLY A 345 -20.99 3.58 0.50
C GLY A 345 -20.20 2.51 -0.26
N ASP A 346 -19.25 2.93 -1.09
CA ASP A 346 -18.40 2.06 -1.92
C ASP A 346 -16.91 2.30 -1.57
N SER A 347 -16.00 2.27 -2.56
CA SER A 347 -14.55 2.46 -2.36
C SER A 347 -14.22 3.86 -1.84
N GLY A 348 -13.21 3.98 -0.98
CA GLY A 348 -12.75 5.29 -0.47
C GLY A 348 -12.25 6.19 -1.59
N ILE A 349 -11.36 5.65 -2.42
CA ILE A 349 -10.87 6.29 -3.64
C ILE A 349 -11.02 5.29 -4.80
N LEU A 350 -11.82 5.65 -5.81
CA LEU A 350 -11.90 4.93 -7.08
C LEU A 350 -11.19 5.73 -8.19
N VAL A 351 -10.22 5.09 -8.84
CA VAL A 351 -9.56 5.62 -10.04
C VAL A 351 -10.03 4.79 -11.22
N SER A 352 -11.12 5.23 -11.86
CA SER A 352 -11.60 4.56 -13.06
C SER A 352 -10.67 4.81 -14.24
N ARG A 353 -10.15 6.03 -14.38
CA ARG A 353 -9.15 6.37 -15.39
C ARG A 353 -8.25 7.52 -14.93
N ALA A 354 -6.96 7.41 -15.21
CA ALA A 354 -5.99 8.49 -15.01
C ALA A 354 -4.86 8.42 -16.03
N ASP A 355 -4.87 9.34 -16.99
CA ASP A 355 -3.82 9.41 -18.02
C ASP A 355 -2.64 10.29 -17.55
N ALA A 356 -2.90 11.31 -16.73
CA ALA A 356 -1.87 12.06 -16.02
C ALA A 356 -1.31 11.29 -14.81
N ALA A 357 -0.05 11.53 -14.44
CA ALA A 357 0.59 10.88 -13.29
C ALA A 357 -0.21 11.14 -12.00
N LEU A 358 -0.55 10.10 -11.25
CA LEU A 358 -1.35 10.19 -10.03
C LEU A 358 -0.53 9.81 -8.80
N VAL A 359 -0.58 10.62 -7.75
CA VAL A 359 -0.01 10.29 -6.44
C VAL A 359 -1.12 10.28 -5.39
N ILE A 360 -1.33 9.13 -4.77
CA ILE A 360 -2.22 8.94 -3.62
C ILE A 360 -1.33 8.74 -2.39
N GLY A 361 -1.21 9.77 -1.56
CA GLY A 361 -0.37 9.83 -0.37
C GLY A 361 1.00 10.48 -0.62
N GLY A 362 2.05 10.05 0.08
CA GLY A 362 3.39 10.61 -0.11
C GLY A 362 4.46 9.98 0.77
N ASP A 363 5.70 10.39 0.55
CA ASP A 363 6.92 9.87 1.21
C ASP A 363 7.16 10.42 2.62
N VAL A 364 6.31 11.35 3.07
CA VAL A 364 6.33 11.91 4.43
C VAL A 364 5.02 11.59 5.13
N SER A 365 5.08 11.33 6.44
CA SER A 365 3.88 10.97 7.24
C SER A 365 2.78 12.04 7.20
N ALA A 366 3.13 13.30 6.99
CA ALA A 366 2.17 14.39 6.82
C ALA A 366 1.37 14.30 5.50
N ALA A 367 1.84 13.54 4.51
CA ALA A 367 1.16 13.34 3.23
C ALA A 367 0.23 12.11 3.23
N SER A 368 0.34 11.22 4.22
CA SER A 368 -0.47 10.01 4.34
C SER A 368 -1.96 10.32 4.32
N ASN A 369 -2.73 9.67 3.44
CA ASN A 369 -4.17 9.61 3.60
C ASN A 369 -4.54 8.53 4.63
N LEU A 370 -5.61 8.77 5.38
CA LEU A 370 -6.30 7.76 6.18
C LEU A 370 -7.53 7.30 5.39
N VAL A 371 -7.55 6.05 4.94
CA VAL A 371 -8.61 5.50 4.06
C VAL A 371 -9.21 4.25 4.72
N SER A 372 -10.28 4.46 5.48
CA SER A 372 -10.79 3.47 6.43
C SER A 372 -12.31 3.56 6.58
N GLY A 373 -12.95 2.47 6.98
CA GLY A 373 -14.40 2.40 7.20
C GLY A 373 -15.27 2.44 5.94
N ASN A 374 -14.71 2.51 4.74
CA ASN A 374 -15.49 2.58 3.50
C ASN A 374 -16.18 1.25 3.19
N GLY A 375 -17.33 1.27 2.52
CA GLY A 375 -18.14 0.08 2.24
C GLY A 375 -17.55 -0.88 1.20
N GLY A 376 -16.68 -0.39 0.31
CA GLY A 376 -15.94 -1.16 -0.69
C GLY A 376 -14.45 -1.29 -0.34
N ASP A 377 -13.57 -1.14 -1.33
CA ASP A 377 -12.12 -1.10 -1.10
C ASP A 377 -11.67 0.20 -0.43
N GLY A 378 -10.47 0.20 0.15
CA GLY A 378 -9.82 1.46 0.50
C GLY A 378 -9.51 2.27 -0.76
N ILE A 379 -8.62 1.74 -1.59
CA ILE A 379 -8.17 2.37 -2.84
C ILE A 379 -8.32 1.35 -3.97
N GLU A 380 -8.98 1.76 -5.05
CA GLU A 380 -9.22 0.92 -6.21
C GLU A 380 -8.73 1.63 -7.48
N THR A 381 -7.87 0.98 -8.27
CA THR A 381 -7.57 1.41 -9.64
C THR A 381 -8.31 0.50 -10.61
N GLY A 382 -9.42 1.03 -11.14
CA GLY A 382 -10.39 0.30 -11.95
C GLY A 382 -10.01 0.19 -13.44
N ILE A 383 -11.01 -0.26 -14.21
CA ILE A 383 -10.87 -0.82 -15.56
C ILE A 383 -10.62 0.18 -16.71
N GLY A 384 -10.67 1.48 -16.48
CA GLY A 384 -10.58 2.50 -17.55
C GLY A 384 -9.15 2.89 -17.94
N GLY A 385 -8.15 2.33 -17.26
CA GLY A 385 -6.72 2.50 -17.53
C GLY A 385 -6.07 3.59 -16.68
N VAL A 386 -4.97 3.22 -16.01
CA VAL A 386 -4.13 4.13 -15.23
C VAL A 386 -2.72 4.07 -15.81
N ARG A 387 -2.17 5.18 -16.30
CA ARG A 387 -0.89 5.14 -17.03
C ARG A 387 0.35 5.14 -16.12
N SER A 388 0.25 5.80 -14.96
CA SER A 388 1.31 5.86 -13.96
C SER A 388 0.70 6.33 -12.64
N ALA A 389 0.71 5.47 -11.63
CA ALA A 389 0.17 5.80 -10.31
C ALA A 389 1.11 5.38 -9.19
N LYS A 390 1.22 6.24 -8.18
CA LYS A 390 1.96 5.98 -6.96
C LYS A 390 1.00 6.02 -5.78
N ILE A 391 0.79 4.88 -5.15
CA ILE A 391 0.02 4.75 -3.91
C ILE A 391 1.05 4.63 -2.80
N VAL A 392 1.31 5.74 -2.08
CA VAL A 392 2.48 5.86 -1.20
C VAL A 392 2.11 6.27 0.21
N GLY A 393 2.58 5.53 1.21
CA GLY A 393 2.54 5.99 2.61
C GLY A 393 1.14 6.17 3.18
N ASN A 394 0.11 5.51 2.64
CA ASN A 394 -1.26 5.61 3.15
C ASN A 394 -1.48 4.69 4.36
N ARG A 395 -2.44 5.05 5.22
CA ARG A 395 -2.96 4.19 6.30
C ARG A 395 -4.34 3.71 5.93
N ILE A 396 -4.51 2.40 5.82
CA ILE A 396 -5.69 1.78 5.22
C ILE A 396 -6.24 0.70 6.15
N GLY A 397 -7.55 0.77 6.46
CA GLY A 397 -8.25 -0.19 7.32
C GLY A 397 -7.98 -0.05 8.83
N VAL A 398 -7.23 0.98 9.22
CA VAL A 398 -6.88 1.33 10.62
C VAL A 398 -7.45 2.68 11.00
N ALA A 399 -7.59 2.97 12.29
CA ALA A 399 -7.89 4.30 12.80
C ALA A 399 -6.68 5.25 12.74
N ALA A 400 -6.89 6.51 13.13
CA ALA A 400 -5.83 7.53 13.16
C ALA A 400 -4.64 7.17 14.05
N ASP A 401 -4.83 6.30 15.06
CA ASP A 401 -3.77 5.76 15.89
C ASP A 401 -2.87 4.73 15.20
N GLY A 402 -3.23 4.29 13.98
CA GLY A 402 -2.49 3.29 13.20
C GLY A 402 -2.62 1.85 13.74
N LEU A 403 -3.53 1.62 14.69
CA LEU A 403 -3.66 0.37 15.43
C LEU A 403 -5.10 -0.13 15.46
N SER A 404 -6.03 0.72 15.90
CA SER A 404 -7.41 0.34 16.13
C SER A 404 -8.08 -0.05 14.79
N PRO A 405 -8.87 -1.13 14.75
CA PRO A 405 -9.49 -1.59 13.52
C PRO A 405 -10.60 -0.64 13.05
N LEU A 406 -10.49 -0.15 11.82
CA LEU A 406 -11.54 0.53 11.06
C LEU A 406 -11.51 0.02 9.61
N PRO A 407 -11.79 -1.28 9.40
CA PRO A 407 -11.59 -1.92 8.11
C PRO A 407 -12.48 -1.30 7.04
N ASN A 408 -11.99 -1.27 5.80
CA ASN A 408 -12.87 -1.11 4.64
C ASN A 408 -13.66 -2.42 4.40
N GLY A 409 -14.70 -2.38 3.58
CA GLY A 409 -15.62 -3.50 3.38
C GLY A 409 -15.05 -4.65 2.53
N GLU A 410 -14.03 -4.38 1.71
CA GLU A 410 -13.42 -5.37 0.81
C GLU A 410 -11.88 -5.45 0.98
N GLN A 411 -11.07 -5.10 -0.02
CA GLN A 411 -9.61 -5.07 0.11
C GLN A 411 -9.12 -3.72 0.65
N GLY A 412 -7.87 -3.70 1.10
CA GLY A 412 -7.20 -2.44 1.36
C GLY A 412 -6.94 -1.69 0.06
N ILE A 413 -6.28 -2.37 -0.88
CA ILE A 413 -5.94 -1.86 -2.20
C ILE A 413 -6.30 -2.91 -3.27
N ARG A 414 -7.05 -2.53 -4.29
CA ARG A 414 -7.35 -3.35 -5.48
C ARG A 414 -6.80 -2.68 -6.74
N LEU A 415 -6.04 -3.43 -7.53
CA LEU A 415 -5.48 -2.99 -8.81
C LEU A 415 -6.00 -3.87 -9.94
N ASP A 416 -6.98 -3.38 -10.70
CA ASP A 416 -7.62 -4.11 -11.80
C ASP A 416 -7.33 -3.53 -13.19
N GLY A 417 -6.60 -2.43 -13.23
CA GLY A 417 -6.13 -1.83 -14.46
C GLY A 417 -4.98 -0.85 -14.18
N GLY A 418 -4.06 -0.78 -15.12
CA GLY A 418 -2.99 0.21 -15.12
C GLY A 418 -1.64 -0.34 -15.55
N ASP A 419 -0.79 0.57 -16.00
CA ASP A 419 0.63 0.36 -16.29
C ASP A 419 1.44 1.28 -15.36
N ASP A 420 2.65 0.86 -14.99
CA ASP A 420 3.56 1.60 -14.12
C ASP A 420 2.89 2.02 -12.79
N VAL A 421 2.30 1.04 -12.08
CA VAL A 421 1.70 1.26 -10.76
C VAL A 421 2.68 0.87 -9.66
N ARG A 422 2.97 1.82 -8.76
CA ARG A 422 3.85 1.61 -7.60
C ARG A 422 3.06 1.73 -6.30
N VAL A 423 3.01 0.65 -5.53
CA VAL A 423 2.41 0.60 -4.18
C VAL A 423 3.56 0.59 -3.17
N GLU A 424 3.79 1.70 -2.48
CA GLU A 424 4.99 1.90 -1.66
C GLU A 424 4.72 2.36 -0.23
N GLY A 425 5.31 1.70 0.76
CA GLY A 425 5.32 2.21 2.15
C GLY A 425 3.94 2.33 2.80
N ASN A 426 2.90 1.68 2.28
CA ASN A 426 1.55 1.75 2.84
C ASN A 426 1.42 0.84 4.06
N LEU A 427 0.64 1.28 5.04
CA LEU A 427 0.14 0.47 6.14
C LEU A 427 -1.25 -0.05 5.78
N VAL A 428 -1.39 -1.35 5.56
CA VAL A 428 -2.66 -1.99 5.19
C VAL A 428 -2.99 -3.08 6.19
N GLY A 429 -4.04 -2.88 6.99
CA GLY A 429 -4.40 -3.81 8.06
C GLY A 429 -5.91 -4.00 8.20
N HIS A 430 -6.27 -5.09 8.87
CA HIS A 430 -7.65 -5.47 9.19
C HIS A 430 -8.59 -5.68 8.00
N SER A 431 -8.10 -5.71 6.75
CA SER A 431 -8.93 -5.94 5.57
C SER A 431 -9.72 -7.26 5.71
N PRO A 432 -11.05 -7.25 5.44
CA PRO A 432 -11.90 -8.44 5.51
C PRO A 432 -11.72 -9.40 4.32
N ASN A 433 -10.94 -9.01 3.32
CA ASN A 433 -10.39 -9.86 2.26
C ASN A 433 -8.85 -9.73 2.25
N ASP A 434 -8.23 -9.72 1.08
CA ASP A 434 -6.79 -9.52 0.93
C ASP A 434 -6.42 -8.07 1.20
N ALA A 435 -5.18 -7.84 1.64
CA ALA A 435 -4.72 -6.47 1.87
C ALA A 435 -4.51 -5.75 0.53
N ILE A 436 -3.76 -6.37 -0.36
CA ILE A 436 -3.45 -5.88 -1.71
C ILE A 436 -3.81 -6.97 -2.73
N LEU A 437 -4.71 -6.64 -3.66
CA LEU A 437 -5.15 -7.52 -4.74
C LEU A 437 -4.76 -6.93 -6.10
N ILE A 438 -4.20 -7.76 -6.99
CA ILE A 438 -3.74 -7.36 -8.31
C ILE A 438 -4.32 -8.29 -9.37
N GLY A 439 -5.16 -7.73 -10.24
CA GLY A 439 -5.59 -8.35 -11.50
C GLY A 439 -6.67 -9.40 -11.37
N ASP A 440 -7.68 -9.21 -10.53
CA ASP A 440 -8.75 -10.21 -10.44
C ASP A 440 -9.74 -10.17 -11.64
N THR A 441 -9.65 -9.12 -12.46
CA THR A 441 -10.45 -8.95 -13.68
C THR A 441 -9.69 -9.36 -14.96
N PRO A 442 -10.08 -10.45 -15.66
CA PRO A 442 -9.32 -11.03 -16.78
C PRO A 442 -9.43 -10.25 -18.10
N THR A 443 -10.16 -9.14 -18.14
CA THR A 443 -10.45 -8.40 -19.39
C THR A 443 -9.51 -7.23 -19.67
N GLN A 444 -8.59 -6.91 -18.77
CA GLN A 444 -7.74 -5.72 -18.87
C GLN A 444 -6.24 -6.04 -18.76
N GLU A 445 -5.43 -5.23 -19.45
CA GLU A 445 -3.97 -5.31 -19.37
C GLU A 445 -3.50 -4.60 -18.10
N ILE A 446 -3.04 -5.39 -17.11
CA ILE A 446 -2.15 -4.88 -16.07
C ILE A 446 -0.75 -4.91 -16.64
N GLY A 447 -0.16 -3.73 -16.76
CA GLY A 447 1.23 -3.56 -17.16
C GLY A 447 2.18 -3.90 -16.02
N SER A 448 3.18 -3.04 -15.81
CA SER A 448 4.14 -3.23 -14.72
C SER A 448 3.60 -2.74 -13.37
N VAL A 449 3.69 -3.59 -12.33
CA VAL A 449 3.33 -3.23 -10.96
C VAL A 449 4.50 -3.51 -10.01
N GLU A 450 4.81 -2.55 -9.14
CA GLU A 450 5.81 -2.72 -8.09
C GLU A 450 5.19 -2.51 -6.70
N VAL A 451 5.20 -3.56 -5.88
CA VAL A 451 4.75 -3.52 -4.48
C VAL A 451 5.97 -3.53 -3.59
N VAL A 452 6.26 -2.42 -2.92
CA VAL A 452 7.54 -2.20 -2.25
C VAL A 452 7.45 -1.55 -0.87
N GLY A 453 8.15 -2.12 0.11
CA GLY A 453 8.28 -1.45 1.42
C GLY A 453 6.98 -1.33 2.20
N ASN A 454 5.92 -2.05 1.84
CA ASN A 454 4.62 -1.95 2.51
C ASN A 454 4.61 -2.76 3.82
N TYR A 455 3.85 -2.27 4.78
CA TYR A 455 3.52 -2.95 6.04
C TYR A 455 2.13 -3.56 5.92
N VAL A 456 2.07 -4.87 5.68
CA VAL A 456 0.85 -5.58 5.33
C VAL A 456 0.45 -6.51 6.46
N GLY A 457 -0.66 -6.18 7.12
CA GLY A 457 -1.22 -6.92 8.24
C GLY A 457 -0.44 -6.73 9.55
N MET A 458 0.39 -5.70 9.62
CA MET A 458 1.13 -5.24 10.80
C MET A 458 1.56 -3.79 10.62
N ASN A 459 1.94 -3.10 11.70
CA ASN A 459 2.54 -1.76 11.61
C ASN A 459 4.09 -1.80 11.65
N GLN A 460 4.73 -0.64 11.47
CA GLN A 460 6.19 -0.49 11.55
C GLN A 460 6.77 -0.86 12.93
N ASP A 461 5.96 -0.73 13.99
CA ASP A 461 6.33 -1.08 15.35
C ASP A 461 6.13 -2.57 15.63
N GLY A 462 5.73 -3.37 14.64
CA GLY A 462 5.48 -4.81 14.73
C GLY A 462 4.26 -5.22 15.54
N ASP A 463 3.29 -4.33 15.71
CA ASP A 463 1.96 -4.71 16.19
C ASP A 463 1.18 -5.39 15.07
N ALA A 464 0.57 -6.53 15.36
CA ALA A 464 -0.19 -7.32 14.40
C ALA A 464 -1.54 -6.66 14.09
N LEU A 465 -1.85 -6.53 12.80
CA LEU A 465 -3.07 -5.96 12.22
C LEU A 465 -3.65 -6.89 11.14
N PRO A 466 -3.79 -8.20 11.43
CA PRO A 466 -3.90 -9.21 10.39
C PRO A 466 -5.13 -8.99 9.49
N ASN A 467 -4.90 -9.04 8.18
CA ASN A 467 -5.98 -9.15 7.21
C ASN A 467 -6.56 -10.57 7.26
N THR A 468 -7.84 -10.74 6.97
CA THR A 468 -8.50 -12.07 6.98
C THR A 468 -8.20 -12.87 5.71
N GLY A 469 -7.80 -12.21 4.62
CA GLY A 469 -7.33 -12.79 3.37
C GLY A 469 -5.82 -12.94 3.30
N ALA A 470 -5.28 -13.03 2.08
CA ALA A 470 -3.83 -12.99 1.87
C ALA A 470 -3.28 -11.58 2.13
N GLY A 471 -1.99 -11.47 2.42
CA GLY A 471 -1.34 -10.16 2.46
C GLY A 471 -1.35 -9.51 1.08
N ILE A 472 -0.70 -10.17 0.12
CA ILE A 472 -0.64 -9.73 -1.27
C ILE A 472 -1.10 -10.88 -2.17
N ARG A 473 -2.07 -10.62 -3.06
CA ARG A 473 -2.53 -11.59 -4.06
C ARG A 473 -2.36 -11.05 -5.47
N VAL A 474 -1.77 -11.85 -6.34
CA VAL A 474 -1.56 -11.56 -7.76
C VAL A 474 -2.25 -12.62 -8.62
N GLU A 475 -3.06 -12.17 -9.56
CA GLU A 475 -3.84 -13.04 -10.47
C GLU A 475 -3.48 -12.80 -11.93
N HIS A 476 -3.01 -11.59 -12.28
CA HIS A 476 -2.54 -11.20 -13.61
C HIS A 476 -1.46 -10.09 -13.53
N GLY A 477 -0.73 -9.88 -14.63
CA GLY A 477 0.22 -8.78 -14.80
C GLY A 477 1.67 -9.13 -14.42
N TRP A 478 2.61 -8.24 -14.79
CA TRP A 478 4.02 -8.36 -14.40
C TRP A 478 4.26 -7.62 -13.10
N VAL A 479 4.48 -8.37 -12.02
CA VAL A 479 4.56 -7.81 -10.67
C VAL A 479 5.89 -8.10 -10.02
N THR A 480 6.53 -7.05 -9.51
CA THR A 480 7.67 -7.14 -8.59
C THR A 480 7.18 -6.84 -7.17
N ILE A 481 7.35 -7.79 -6.26
CA ILE A 481 7.04 -7.67 -4.83
C ILE A 481 8.35 -7.68 -4.07
N ARG A 482 8.74 -6.55 -3.46
CA ARG A 482 10.03 -6.48 -2.75
C ARG A 482 10.06 -5.65 -1.48
N ALA A 483 10.94 -6.00 -0.55
CA ALA A 483 11.14 -5.24 0.69
C ALA A 483 9.86 -5.01 1.53
N ASN A 484 8.80 -5.79 1.33
CA ASN A 484 7.57 -5.67 2.13
C ASN A 484 7.69 -6.47 3.42
N THR A 485 6.97 -6.05 4.47
CA THR A 485 6.83 -6.81 5.71
C THR A 485 5.38 -7.27 5.89
N ILE A 486 5.15 -8.57 5.99
CA ILE A 486 3.84 -9.18 5.72
C ILE A 486 3.46 -10.21 6.80
N GLY A 487 2.31 -10.02 7.47
CA GLY A 487 1.75 -10.98 8.44
C GLY A 487 0.21 -10.98 8.47
N ASN A 488 -0.44 -12.12 8.21
CA ASN A 488 -1.89 -12.17 7.92
C ASN A 488 -2.58 -13.46 8.41
N ALA A 489 -3.92 -13.49 8.35
CA ALA A 489 -4.70 -14.66 8.75
C ALA A 489 -4.78 -15.78 7.69
N ARG A 490 -4.18 -15.61 6.51
CA ARG A 490 -4.03 -16.67 5.48
C ARG A 490 -2.59 -16.78 5.05
N ALA A 491 -2.29 -16.86 3.75
CA ALA A 491 -0.94 -16.84 3.24
C ALA A 491 -0.40 -15.41 3.14
N GLY A 492 0.92 -15.23 3.23
CA GLY A 492 1.54 -13.92 3.10
C GLY A 492 1.42 -13.38 1.67
N ILE A 493 1.97 -14.10 0.70
CA ILE A 493 1.93 -13.77 -0.73
C ILE A 493 1.30 -14.93 -1.50
N VAL A 494 0.34 -14.64 -2.37
CA VAL A 494 -0.32 -15.60 -3.25
C VAL A 494 -0.18 -15.18 -4.71
N VAL A 495 0.35 -16.07 -5.55
CA VAL A 495 0.41 -15.91 -7.01
C VAL A 495 -0.45 -17.00 -7.63
N ARG A 496 -1.48 -16.65 -8.39
CA ARG A 496 -2.43 -17.64 -8.95
C ARG A 496 -2.92 -17.24 -10.34
N ASP A 497 -3.80 -18.07 -10.89
CA ASP A 497 -4.43 -17.85 -12.19
C ASP A 497 -3.41 -17.58 -13.31
N ALA A 498 -3.56 -16.51 -14.10
CA ALA A 498 -2.69 -16.24 -15.25
C ALA A 498 -1.56 -15.24 -14.94
N ALA A 499 -1.15 -15.12 -13.68
CA ALA A 499 0.05 -14.39 -13.29
C ALA A 499 1.31 -15.08 -13.85
N ASP A 500 2.16 -14.33 -14.54
CA ASP A 500 3.43 -14.79 -15.09
C ASP A 500 4.55 -13.78 -14.83
N GLN A 501 5.80 -14.26 -14.78
CA GLN A 501 6.98 -13.42 -14.57
C GLN A 501 6.95 -12.61 -13.27
N ILE A 502 6.43 -13.21 -12.19
CA ILE A 502 6.39 -12.55 -10.88
C ILE A 502 7.75 -12.64 -10.20
N GLU A 503 8.27 -11.50 -9.74
CA GLU A 503 9.50 -11.41 -8.98
C GLU A 503 9.21 -11.09 -7.51
N ILE A 504 9.65 -11.93 -6.59
CA ILE A 504 9.40 -11.79 -5.15
C ILE A 504 10.73 -11.83 -4.43
N TYR A 505 11.28 -10.73 -3.94
CA TYR A 505 12.61 -10.72 -3.30
C TYR A 505 12.73 -9.70 -2.16
N GLU A 506 13.68 -9.86 -1.24
CA GLU A 506 13.89 -8.96 -0.09
C GLU A 506 12.68 -8.78 0.85
N ASN A 507 11.62 -9.59 0.75
CA ASN A 507 10.46 -9.47 1.64
C ASN A 507 10.68 -10.19 2.97
N PHE A 508 10.07 -9.67 4.04
CA PHE A 508 9.90 -10.35 5.32
C PHE A 508 8.48 -10.90 5.40
N VAL A 509 8.32 -12.22 5.43
CA VAL A 509 7.02 -12.90 5.33
C VAL A 509 6.78 -13.78 6.56
N GLY A 510 5.77 -13.41 7.34
CA GLY A 510 5.48 -13.93 8.67
C GLY A 510 6.41 -13.37 9.76
N THR A 511 7.29 -12.44 9.40
CA THR A 511 8.27 -11.85 10.31
C THR A 511 8.62 -10.41 9.91
N ASP A 512 9.62 -9.82 10.58
CA ASP A 512 10.17 -8.50 10.30
C ASP A 512 11.70 -8.46 10.47
N GLU A 513 12.30 -7.28 10.31
CA GLU A 513 13.76 -7.06 10.44
C GLU A 513 14.33 -7.47 11.82
N LEU A 514 13.48 -7.58 12.84
CA LEU A 514 13.85 -7.95 14.21
C LEU A 514 13.49 -9.41 14.53
N ALA A 515 13.14 -10.20 13.51
CA ALA A 515 12.72 -11.60 13.62
C ALA A 515 11.49 -11.83 14.51
N ARG A 516 10.62 -10.82 14.69
CA ARG A 516 9.40 -10.96 15.49
C ARG A 516 8.39 -11.87 14.79
N ASP A 517 7.55 -12.51 15.60
CA ASP A 517 6.49 -13.40 15.13
C ASP A 517 5.31 -12.56 14.64
N GLN A 518 5.13 -12.54 13.32
CA GLN A 518 4.01 -11.91 12.62
C GLN A 518 3.28 -12.97 11.78
N GLY A 519 3.39 -14.25 12.19
CA GLY A 519 3.17 -15.41 11.36
C GLY A 519 1.89 -15.37 10.53
N ASN A 520 1.99 -15.83 9.29
CA ASN A 520 0.82 -16.12 8.48
C ASN A 520 0.18 -17.43 8.97
N VAL A 521 -1.15 -17.56 8.99
CA VAL A 521 -1.82 -18.81 9.43
C VAL A 521 -1.57 -19.96 8.45
N GLU A 522 -1.44 -19.66 7.16
CA GLU A 522 -1.14 -20.63 6.10
C GLU A 522 0.35 -20.57 5.72
N SER A 523 0.69 -20.62 4.42
CA SER A 523 2.07 -20.57 3.93
C SER A 523 2.60 -19.15 3.84
N GLY A 524 3.92 -18.96 3.85
CA GLY A 524 4.51 -17.65 3.60
C GLY A 524 4.24 -17.18 2.17
N VAL A 525 4.74 -17.94 1.20
CA VAL A 525 4.52 -17.71 -0.25
C VAL A 525 3.82 -18.92 -0.84
N LEU A 526 2.75 -18.70 -1.60
CA LEU A 526 2.00 -19.72 -2.34
C LEU A 526 1.92 -19.36 -3.82
N VAL A 527 2.45 -20.22 -4.69
CA VAL A 527 2.32 -20.10 -6.14
C VAL A 527 1.43 -21.22 -6.66
N SER A 528 0.28 -20.87 -7.22
CA SER A 528 -0.68 -21.78 -7.84
C SER A 528 -1.13 -21.31 -9.22
N SER A 529 -0.37 -20.39 -9.84
CA SER A 529 -0.63 -19.91 -11.20
C SER A 529 -0.48 -21.03 -12.23
N ILE A 530 -1.18 -20.88 -13.36
CA ILE A 530 -1.05 -21.80 -14.50
C ILE A 530 0.09 -21.37 -15.45
N LEU A 531 0.53 -20.12 -15.34
CA LEU A 531 1.68 -19.59 -16.07
C LEU A 531 2.91 -19.63 -15.15
N GLY A 532 4.05 -20.01 -15.74
CA GLY A 532 5.30 -20.30 -15.04
C GLY A 532 6.30 -19.14 -15.02
N ALA A 533 7.56 -19.47 -14.72
CA ALA A 533 8.71 -18.57 -14.71
C ALA A 533 8.68 -17.46 -13.64
N ASN A 534 8.12 -17.76 -12.47
CA ASN A 534 8.20 -16.87 -11.31
C ASN A 534 9.56 -17.01 -10.60
N ALA A 535 10.09 -15.90 -10.09
CA ALA A 535 11.31 -15.86 -9.30
C ALA A 535 10.98 -15.52 -7.84
N ILE A 536 11.21 -16.47 -6.95
CA ILE A 536 11.11 -16.31 -5.50
C ILE A 536 12.53 -16.21 -4.96
N GLY A 537 12.93 -14.98 -4.68
CA GLY A 537 14.26 -14.55 -4.30
C GLY A 537 15.15 -14.29 -5.52
N ASP A 538 16.27 -13.64 -5.25
CA ASP A 538 17.32 -13.32 -6.22
C ASP A 538 18.70 -13.56 -5.58
N VAL A 539 19.75 -13.61 -6.40
CA VAL A 539 21.14 -13.79 -5.97
C VAL A 539 21.51 -12.68 -4.99
N GLU A 540 21.94 -13.05 -3.79
CA GLU A 540 22.24 -12.14 -2.67
C GLU A 540 21.06 -11.28 -2.16
N ARG A 541 19.86 -11.47 -2.71
CA ARG A 541 18.64 -10.68 -2.41
C ARG A 541 17.46 -11.62 -2.15
N GLY A 542 17.57 -12.45 -1.12
CA GLY A 542 16.52 -13.41 -0.75
C GLY A 542 15.39 -12.81 0.06
N ASN A 543 14.24 -13.49 0.08
CA ASN A 543 13.21 -13.24 1.09
C ASN A 543 13.59 -13.88 2.43
N VAL A 544 13.07 -13.34 3.53
CA VAL A 544 13.13 -13.94 4.87
C VAL A 544 11.72 -14.42 5.25
N ILE A 545 11.55 -15.73 5.35
CA ILE A 545 10.23 -16.37 5.45
C ILE A 545 10.19 -17.29 6.67
N GLY A 546 9.41 -16.91 7.69
CA GLY A 546 9.35 -17.64 8.95
C GLY A 546 8.07 -17.40 9.73
N TRP A 547 7.89 -18.15 10.81
CA TRP A 547 6.71 -18.13 11.69
C TRP A 547 5.36 -18.47 11.02
N ASN A 548 5.36 -18.90 9.76
CA ASN A 548 4.12 -19.26 9.08
C ASN A 548 3.58 -20.59 9.62
N GLY A 549 2.26 -20.72 9.73
CA GLY A 549 1.59 -21.92 10.24
C GLY A 549 1.69 -23.14 9.32
N GLY A 550 1.88 -22.91 8.02
CA GLY A 550 2.15 -23.92 7.00
C GLY A 550 3.62 -23.94 6.56
N SER A 551 3.87 -24.28 5.29
CA SER A 551 5.21 -24.27 4.71
C SER A 551 5.69 -22.84 4.43
N GLY A 552 7.01 -22.62 4.40
CA GLY A 552 7.56 -21.32 4.04
C GLY A 552 7.17 -20.92 2.61
N ILE A 553 7.53 -21.76 1.64
CA ILE A 553 7.21 -21.59 0.22
C ILE A 553 6.46 -22.81 -0.29
N VAL A 554 5.36 -22.60 -1.00
CA VAL A 554 4.59 -23.63 -1.67
C VAL A 554 4.47 -23.29 -3.15
N VAL A 555 4.69 -24.28 -4.02
CA VAL A 555 4.46 -24.15 -5.46
C VAL A 555 3.65 -25.34 -5.96
N ASP A 556 2.45 -25.08 -6.46
CA ASP A 556 1.67 -26.06 -7.22
C ASP A 556 2.24 -26.10 -8.65
N GLN A 557 2.76 -27.26 -9.07
CA GLN A 557 3.49 -27.38 -10.33
C GLN A 557 2.62 -27.34 -11.60
N SER A 558 1.49 -26.64 -11.57
CA SER A 558 0.83 -26.20 -12.81
C SER A 558 1.63 -25.10 -13.48
N ALA A 559 2.39 -24.31 -12.70
CA ALA A 559 3.37 -23.33 -13.14
C ALA A 559 4.72 -23.99 -13.49
N ASN A 560 5.20 -23.81 -14.72
CA ASN A 560 6.50 -24.32 -15.18
C ASN A 560 7.69 -23.48 -14.70
N ALA A 561 8.86 -24.08 -14.50
CA ALA A 561 10.15 -23.37 -14.42
C ALA A 561 10.24 -22.24 -13.35
N ASN A 562 9.67 -22.45 -12.17
CA ASN A 562 9.80 -21.50 -11.05
C ASN A 562 11.23 -21.53 -10.48
N LEU A 563 11.81 -20.36 -10.22
CA LEU A 563 13.12 -20.18 -9.62
C LEU A 563 12.97 -19.80 -8.15
N ILE A 564 13.61 -20.55 -7.25
CA ILE A 564 13.62 -20.31 -5.81
C ILE A 564 15.09 -20.22 -5.39
N VAL A 565 15.61 -19.02 -5.16
CA VAL A 565 17.05 -18.78 -4.90
C VAL A 565 17.29 -17.74 -3.81
N GLY A 566 18.40 -17.89 -3.09
CA GLY A 566 18.87 -16.90 -2.11
C GLY A 566 18.01 -16.72 -0.86
N ASN A 567 16.87 -17.41 -0.74
CA ASN A 567 15.91 -17.18 0.36
C ASN A 567 16.40 -17.73 1.70
N PHE A 568 15.97 -17.09 2.78
CA PHE A 568 16.09 -17.57 4.15
C PHE A 568 14.73 -18.10 4.60
N VAL A 569 14.61 -19.41 4.84
CA VAL A 569 13.33 -20.08 5.10
C VAL A 569 13.39 -20.86 6.41
N GLY A 570 12.60 -20.42 7.39
CA GLY A 570 12.60 -20.92 8.77
C GLY A 570 13.78 -20.40 9.62
N VAL A 571 14.61 -19.55 9.04
CA VAL A 571 15.74 -18.87 9.68
C VAL A 571 15.80 -17.42 9.21
N HIS A 572 16.14 -16.51 10.10
CA HIS A 572 16.30 -15.09 9.80
C HIS A 572 17.68 -14.82 9.20
N SER A 573 17.88 -13.67 8.57
CA SER A 573 19.13 -13.31 7.88
C SER A 573 20.36 -13.24 8.82
N ASP A 574 20.12 -12.97 10.11
CA ASP A 574 21.13 -12.99 11.18
C ASP A 574 21.37 -14.38 11.81
N GLY A 575 20.64 -15.41 11.35
CA GLY A 575 20.70 -16.78 11.85
C GLY A 575 19.70 -17.11 12.97
N THR A 576 18.85 -16.16 13.39
CA THR A 576 17.80 -16.40 14.39
C THR A 576 16.78 -17.43 13.89
N PRO A 577 16.47 -18.51 14.63
CA PRO A 577 15.42 -19.46 14.22
C PRO A 577 14.02 -18.82 14.22
N ILE A 578 13.31 -18.94 13.10
CA ILE A 578 11.94 -18.43 12.89
C ILE A 578 11.09 -19.52 12.20
N PRO A 579 10.90 -20.68 12.85
CA PRO A 579 10.42 -21.91 12.22
C PRO A 579 9.05 -21.75 11.54
N ASN A 580 8.90 -22.32 10.33
CA ASN A 580 7.59 -22.55 9.72
C ASN A 580 6.98 -23.86 10.24
N GLY A 581 5.64 -23.93 10.29
CA GLY A 581 4.86 -24.99 10.90
C GLY A 581 4.83 -26.32 10.13
N ASP A 582 5.24 -26.30 8.85
CA ASP A 582 5.31 -27.49 7.99
C ASP A 582 6.71 -27.60 7.32
N HIS A 583 6.79 -27.65 5.99
CA HIS A 583 8.04 -27.77 5.24
C HIS A 583 8.71 -26.41 5.03
N GLY A 584 10.00 -26.39 4.70
CA GLY A 584 10.64 -25.16 4.21
C GLY A 584 10.08 -24.78 2.83
N VAL A 585 10.30 -25.65 1.85
CA VAL A 585 9.77 -25.54 0.49
C VAL A 585 8.96 -26.79 0.17
N HIS A 586 7.74 -26.63 -0.34
CA HIS A 586 6.86 -27.74 -0.74
C HIS A 586 6.42 -27.57 -2.19
N LEU A 587 6.75 -28.55 -3.05
CA LEU A 587 6.26 -28.62 -4.41
C LEU A 587 5.09 -29.60 -4.47
N ARG A 588 3.91 -29.09 -4.83
CA ARG A 588 2.71 -29.91 -4.96
C ARG A 588 2.50 -30.33 -6.40
N ARG A 589 1.86 -31.50 -6.56
CA ARG A 589 1.60 -32.09 -7.88
C ARG A 589 0.91 -31.10 -8.81
N GLY A 590 1.41 -30.98 -10.04
CA GLY A 590 0.77 -30.20 -11.10
C GLY A 590 1.05 -30.75 -12.49
N ALA A 591 0.48 -30.08 -13.50
CA ALA A 591 0.53 -30.51 -14.90
C ALA A 591 1.73 -29.95 -15.70
N GLY A 592 2.65 -29.27 -15.03
CA GLY A 592 3.84 -28.68 -15.61
C GLY A 592 4.78 -29.72 -16.24
N THR A 593 5.58 -29.27 -17.20
CA THR A 593 6.53 -30.06 -17.97
C THR A 593 7.99 -29.67 -17.71
N ALA A 594 8.25 -28.55 -17.04
CA ALA A 594 9.60 -28.09 -16.72
C ALA A 594 9.85 -28.07 -15.20
N PRO A 595 11.00 -28.60 -14.73
CA PRO A 595 11.31 -28.68 -13.32
C PRO A 595 11.47 -27.30 -12.68
N ALA A 596 11.11 -27.19 -11.41
CA ALA A 596 11.44 -26.03 -10.59
C ALA A 596 12.93 -26.03 -10.23
N VAL A 597 13.45 -24.88 -9.78
CA VAL A 597 14.85 -24.73 -9.40
C VAL A 597 14.91 -24.22 -7.98
N ILE A 598 15.39 -25.05 -7.07
CA ILE A 598 15.64 -24.69 -5.69
C ILE A 598 17.15 -24.60 -5.54
N GLY A 599 17.68 -23.37 -5.59
CA GLY A 599 19.11 -23.09 -5.60
C GLY A 599 19.66 -23.04 -7.02
N SER A 600 20.08 -24.16 -7.59
CA SER A 600 20.75 -24.19 -8.90
C SER A 600 20.37 -25.36 -9.81
N HIS A 601 20.53 -25.17 -11.12
CA HIS A 601 20.41 -26.21 -12.15
C HIS A 601 21.67 -27.09 -12.23
N ALA A 602 21.57 -28.26 -12.86
CA ALA A 602 22.66 -29.21 -13.11
C ALA A 602 23.84 -28.60 -13.88
N THR A 603 23.58 -27.65 -14.78
CA THR A 603 24.60 -27.00 -15.62
C THR A 603 25.20 -25.73 -15.00
N THR A 604 24.74 -25.32 -13.82
CA THR A 604 25.26 -24.13 -13.13
C THR A 604 26.73 -24.36 -12.74
N PRO A 605 27.66 -23.43 -13.05
CA PRO A 605 29.05 -23.51 -12.60
C PRO A 605 29.14 -23.59 -11.07
N GLU A 606 30.09 -24.37 -10.55
CA GLU A 606 30.28 -24.55 -9.11
C GLU A 606 30.51 -23.23 -8.36
N ALA A 607 31.23 -22.29 -8.99
CA ALA A 607 31.52 -20.97 -8.43
C ALA A 607 30.26 -20.13 -8.14
N ASP A 608 29.15 -20.41 -8.82
CA ASP A 608 27.91 -19.63 -8.69
C ASP A 608 26.93 -20.25 -7.68
N LEU A 609 27.18 -21.46 -7.18
CA LEU A 609 26.25 -22.18 -6.30
C LEU A 609 26.00 -21.42 -4.98
N ALA A 610 27.06 -20.87 -4.38
CA ALA A 610 26.98 -20.21 -3.08
C ALA A 610 26.10 -18.95 -3.12
N GLY A 611 26.18 -18.14 -4.18
CA GLY A 611 25.37 -16.93 -4.34
C GLY A 611 23.88 -17.21 -4.56
N ARG A 612 23.55 -18.40 -5.05
CA ARG A 612 22.16 -18.84 -5.34
C ARG A 612 21.52 -19.65 -4.21
N ALA A 613 22.30 -20.05 -3.21
CA ALA A 613 21.89 -20.96 -2.17
C ALA A 613 20.70 -20.42 -1.34
N ASN A 614 19.61 -21.18 -1.26
CA ASN A 614 18.63 -20.95 -0.21
C ASN A 614 19.18 -21.47 1.13
N ARG A 615 18.89 -20.77 2.22
CA ARG A 615 19.15 -21.19 3.60
C ARG A 615 17.84 -21.67 4.21
N ILE A 616 17.67 -23.00 4.27
CA ILE A 616 16.42 -23.64 4.70
C ILE A 616 16.66 -24.38 6.01
N ALA A 617 16.16 -23.83 7.11
CA ALA A 617 16.45 -24.36 8.43
C ALA A 617 15.30 -24.25 9.42
N TYR A 618 15.34 -25.14 10.42
CA TYR A 618 14.43 -25.12 11.58
C TYR A 618 12.94 -25.29 11.28
N ASN A 619 12.54 -25.62 10.06
CA ASN A 619 11.15 -25.91 9.73
C ASN A 619 10.70 -27.19 10.46
N VAL A 620 9.43 -27.27 10.84
CA VAL A 620 8.90 -28.36 11.68
C VAL A 620 8.98 -29.72 10.98
N ARG A 621 8.90 -29.77 9.65
CA ARG A 621 9.02 -30.99 8.83
C ARG A 621 10.27 -30.97 7.95
N ASP A 622 10.14 -31.35 6.69
CA ASP A 622 11.26 -31.49 5.75
C ASP A 622 11.73 -30.12 5.26
N ALA A 623 13.00 -30.00 4.88
CA ALA A 623 13.48 -28.76 4.32
C ALA A 623 12.88 -28.52 2.92
N VAL A 624 12.92 -29.55 2.07
CA VAL A 624 12.31 -29.55 0.75
C VAL A 624 11.50 -30.84 0.58
N ALA A 625 10.20 -30.72 0.29
CA ALA A 625 9.31 -31.84 0.01
C ALA A 625 8.68 -31.71 -1.38
N LEU A 626 8.53 -32.83 -2.07
CA LEU A 626 7.92 -32.89 -3.41
C LEU A 626 6.81 -33.94 -3.42
N ASP A 627 5.62 -33.60 -3.89
CA ASP A 627 4.55 -34.58 -4.10
C ASP A 627 4.76 -35.40 -5.39
N ASP A 628 4.18 -36.60 -5.44
CA ASP A 628 4.17 -37.48 -6.62
C ASP A 628 3.78 -36.73 -7.91
N GLY A 629 4.62 -36.87 -8.93
CA GLY A 629 4.48 -36.21 -10.23
C GLY A 629 5.16 -34.84 -10.32
N SER A 630 5.83 -34.38 -9.25
CA SER A 630 6.56 -33.12 -9.25
C SER A 630 8.03 -33.28 -9.68
N SER A 631 8.68 -32.23 -10.20
CA SER A 631 10.12 -32.26 -10.51
C SER A 631 10.85 -30.95 -10.17
N ALA A 632 12.08 -31.06 -9.67
CA ALA A 632 12.95 -29.94 -9.35
C ALA A 632 14.44 -30.29 -9.26
N SER A 633 15.26 -29.31 -9.63
CA SER A 633 16.68 -29.29 -9.30
C SER A 633 16.87 -28.69 -7.92
N ILE A 634 17.60 -29.37 -7.04
CA ILE A 634 17.77 -29.00 -5.63
C ILE A 634 19.27 -29.01 -5.32
N ARG A 635 20.02 -28.08 -5.95
CA ARG A 635 21.49 -28.01 -5.84
C ARG A 635 21.97 -26.75 -5.13
N GLY A 636 23.05 -26.88 -4.36
CA GLY A 636 23.75 -25.75 -3.74
C GLY A 636 23.08 -25.14 -2.49
N ASN A 637 21.95 -25.69 -2.03
CA ASN A 637 21.25 -25.14 -0.86
C ASN A 637 21.98 -25.41 0.45
N TRP A 638 21.81 -24.51 1.41
CA TRP A 638 22.23 -24.65 2.80
C TRP A 638 21.04 -25.12 3.64
N ILE A 639 21.11 -26.32 4.21
CA ILE A 639 19.99 -26.99 4.89
C ILE A 639 20.45 -27.50 6.25
N LYS A 640 19.75 -27.08 7.32
CA LYS A 640 20.14 -27.43 8.70
C LYS A 640 18.96 -27.46 9.67
N GLY A 641 18.94 -28.43 10.58
CA GLY A 641 18.09 -28.34 11.79
C GLY A 641 16.58 -28.45 11.55
N ASN A 642 16.13 -28.88 10.37
CA ASN A 642 14.71 -29.15 10.09
C ASN A 642 14.25 -30.44 10.80
N GLY A 643 12.97 -30.56 11.11
CA GLY A 643 12.44 -31.63 11.96
C GLY A 643 12.42 -33.02 11.32
N LYS A 644 12.51 -33.10 9.99
CA LYS A 644 12.57 -34.35 9.21
C LYS A 644 13.73 -34.35 8.19
N LEU A 645 13.53 -34.80 6.96
CA LEU A 645 14.57 -34.97 5.93
C LEU A 645 14.98 -33.63 5.31
N ALA A 646 16.17 -33.61 4.71
CA ALA A 646 16.64 -32.47 3.94
C ALA A 646 15.92 -32.35 2.60
N ILE A 647 15.71 -33.47 1.93
CA ILE A 647 14.94 -33.61 0.69
C ILE A 647 14.11 -34.89 0.87
N ASP A 648 12.79 -34.79 0.71
CA ASP A 648 11.84 -35.90 0.77
C ASP A 648 11.07 -35.98 -0.56
N LEU A 649 11.25 -37.07 -1.30
CA LEU A 649 10.53 -37.31 -2.54
C LEU A 649 9.24 -38.09 -2.23
N ASN A 650 8.11 -37.57 -2.69
CA ASN A 650 6.73 -37.98 -2.38
C ASN A 650 6.22 -37.65 -0.95
N ASP A 651 6.99 -36.97 -0.09
CA ASP A 651 6.66 -36.72 1.33
C ASP A 651 6.27 -38.03 2.06
N ASP A 652 6.94 -39.14 1.70
CA ASP A 652 6.70 -40.47 2.26
C ASP A 652 7.89 -41.01 3.08
N GLY A 653 8.93 -40.18 3.22
CA GLY A 653 10.16 -40.51 3.90
C GLY A 653 11.25 -40.92 2.93
N LYS A 654 12.24 -41.68 3.43
CA LYS A 654 13.44 -41.96 2.63
C LYS A 654 13.16 -42.95 1.50
N THR A 655 13.39 -42.50 0.26
CA THR A 655 13.33 -43.30 -0.96
C THR A 655 14.48 -44.32 -1.02
N ALA A 656 14.17 -45.57 -1.38
CA ALA A 656 15.16 -46.64 -1.52
C ALA A 656 15.78 -46.62 -2.92
N ASN A 657 17.09 -46.87 -3.02
CA ASN A 657 17.69 -47.10 -4.33
C ASN A 657 17.32 -48.49 -4.86
N ASP A 658 16.90 -48.59 -6.13
CA ASP A 658 16.73 -49.86 -6.83
C ASP A 658 17.43 -49.86 -8.20
N SER A 659 17.46 -51.01 -8.87
CA SER A 659 18.19 -51.23 -10.12
C SER A 659 17.27 -51.32 -11.34
N GLY A 660 15.98 -51.01 -11.17
CA GLY A 660 14.95 -51.27 -12.18
C GLY A 660 13.97 -50.13 -12.45
N ASP A 661 14.03 -49.03 -11.69
CA ASP A 661 13.56 -47.67 -12.00
C ASP A 661 12.57 -47.57 -13.18
N VAL A 662 11.37 -48.11 -13.00
CA VAL A 662 10.24 -47.85 -13.92
C VAL A 662 9.63 -46.53 -13.47
N ASP A 663 10.36 -45.45 -13.71
CA ASP A 663 10.22 -44.20 -12.96
C ASP A 663 8.85 -43.52 -13.09
N GLN A 664 8.12 -43.49 -11.98
CA GLN A 664 6.98 -42.62 -11.71
C GLN A 664 7.15 -42.12 -10.27
N GLY A 665 6.87 -40.84 -10.01
CA GLY A 665 7.13 -40.22 -8.70
C GLY A 665 7.78 -38.84 -8.83
N ALA A 666 7.89 -38.16 -7.69
CA ALA A 666 8.65 -36.91 -7.60
C ALA A 666 10.10 -37.11 -8.04
N ASN A 667 10.62 -36.25 -8.92
CA ASN A 667 11.97 -36.36 -9.50
C ASN A 667 12.28 -37.76 -10.07
N ARG A 668 11.26 -38.47 -10.54
CA ARG A 668 11.41 -39.86 -11.00
C ARG A 668 12.08 -40.78 -9.99
N LEU A 669 11.97 -40.45 -8.69
CA LEU A 669 12.62 -41.15 -7.59
C LEU A 669 14.12 -41.38 -7.81
N GLN A 670 14.80 -40.37 -8.39
CA GLN A 670 16.22 -40.44 -8.74
C GLN A 670 17.06 -41.09 -7.64
N ASN A 671 17.77 -42.16 -8.01
CA ASN A 671 18.66 -42.86 -7.10
C ASN A 671 19.76 -41.92 -6.58
N SER A 672 19.96 -41.93 -5.27
CA SER A 672 20.99 -41.13 -4.61
C SER A 672 22.38 -41.80 -4.66
N PRO A 673 23.50 -41.05 -4.64
CA PRO A 673 24.84 -41.63 -4.69
C PRO A 673 25.13 -42.51 -3.46
N ASP A 674 25.66 -43.70 -3.69
CA ASP A 674 26.14 -44.60 -2.64
C ASP A 674 27.65 -44.41 -2.45
N LEU A 675 28.05 -43.74 -1.36
CA LEU A 675 29.46 -43.45 -1.07
C LEU A 675 30.12 -44.63 -0.33
N ASP A 676 31.32 -45.01 -0.77
CA ASP A 676 32.14 -46.01 -0.09
C ASP A 676 32.88 -45.38 1.09
N ARG A 677 32.49 -45.79 2.29
CA ARG A 677 33.09 -45.33 3.55
C ARG A 677 34.57 -45.63 3.66
N ASP A 678 35.01 -46.80 3.22
CA ASP A 678 36.39 -47.24 3.43
C ASP A 678 37.35 -46.61 2.40
N ARG A 679 36.79 -45.91 1.40
CA ARG A 679 37.52 -45.27 0.30
C ARG A 679 37.21 -43.77 0.18
N THR A 680 36.66 -43.20 1.25
CA THR A 680 36.46 -41.78 1.40
C THR A 680 37.43 -41.25 2.46
N GLU A 681 38.34 -40.38 2.04
CA GLU A 681 39.40 -39.83 2.88
C GLU A 681 39.55 -38.33 2.63
N VAL A 682 39.85 -37.58 3.69
CA VAL A 682 40.38 -36.22 3.57
C VAL A 682 41.88 -36.30 3.85
N ASP A 683 42.68 -35.57 3.09
CA ASP A 683 44.13 -35.58 3.22
C ASP A 683 44.63 -34.98 4.54
N ASP A 684 45.92 -35.10 4.83
CA ASP A 684 46.50 -34.65 6.10
C ASP A 684 46.37 -33.13 6.32
N ALA A 685 46.31 -32.34 5.26
CA ALA A 685 46.13 -30.90 5.32
C ALA A 685 44.66 -30.47 5.49
N MET A 686 43.70 -31.41 5.45
CA MET A 686 42.26 -31.14 5.54
C MET A 686 41.74 -30.23 4.40
N ASP A 687 42.45 -30.20 3.27
CA ASP A 687 42.19 -29.34 2.12
C ASP A 687 41.87 -30.14 0.84
N GLU A 688 41.93 -31.47 0.86
CA GLU A 688 41.55 -32.34 -0.25
C GLU A 688 40.65 -33.50 0.20
N LEU A 689 39.47 -33.65 -0.40
CA LEU A 689 38.58 -34.82 -0.26
C LEU A 689 38.73 -35.76 -1.44
N ARG A 690 38.96 -37.05 -1.15
CA ARG A 690 38.85 -38.14 -2.11
C ARG A 690 37.67 -39.02 -1.74
N VAL A 691 36.78 -39.27 -2.69
CA VAL A 691 35.56 -40.04 -2.48
C VAL A 691 35.46 -41.10 -3.56
N GLU A 692 35.18 -42.35 -3.17
CA GLU A 692 34.70 -43.37 -4.10
C GLU A 692 33.19 -43.53 -3.92
N TYR A 693 32.46 -43.54 -5.02
CA TYR A 693 31.00 -43.60 -5.01
C TYR A 693 30.47 -44.33 -6.24
N ARG A 694 29.20 -44.72 -6.20
CA ARG A 694 28.46 -45.25 -7.35
C ARG A 694 27.04 -44.71 -7.36
N VAL A 695 26.43 -44.64 -8.53
CA VAL A 695 25.00 -44.38 -8.67
C VAL A 695 24.37 -45.54 -9.43
N THR A 696 23.24 -46.02 -8.92
CA THR A 696 22.56 -47.22 -9.42
C THR A 696 21.40 -46.93 -10.37
N SER A 697 21.22 -45.67 -10.81
CA SER A 697 20.15 -45.30 -11.76
C SER A 697 20.31 -46.02 -13.11
N ASP A 698 19.23 -46.60 -13.61
CA ASP A 698 19.18 -47.23 -14.93
C ASP A 698 19.32 -46.20 -16.06
N VAL A 699 20.05 -46.58 -17.11
CA VAL A 699 20.37 -45.70 -18.25
C VAL A 699 19.18 -45.44 -19.19
N GLY A 700 18.14 -46.27 -19.14
CA GLY A 700 16.89 -46.07 -19.87
C GLY A 700 15.85 -45.30 -19.08
N ALA A 701 15.99 -45.27 -17.75
CA ALA A 701 15.08 -44.61 -16.82
C ALA A 701 15.48 -43.17 -16.52
N THR A 702 16.77 -42.87 -16.30
CA THR A 702 17.23 -41.51 -15.95
C THR A 702 18.00 -40.80 -17.07
N ALA A 703 17.98 -39.47 -17.04
CA ALA A 703 18.70 -38.65 -18.01
C ALA A 703 20.14 -38.37 -17.56
N TYR A 704 21.11 -38.86 -18.33
CA TYR A 704 22.55 -38.69 -18.10
C TYR A 704 23.15 -37.53 -18.94
N PRO A 705 24.35 -37.01 -18.60
CA PRO A 705 25.14 -37.32 -17.41
C PRO A 705 24.45 -36.86 -16.13
N LEU A 706 24.65 -37.60 -15.04
CA LEU A 706 24.26 -37.14 -13.70
C LEU A 706 25.32 -36.19 -13.18
N THR A 707 24.89 -35.14 -12.50
CA THR A 707 25.77 -34.26 -11.74
C THR A 707 25.70 -34.67 -10.27
N ILE A 708 26.85 -35.02 -9.69
CA ILE A 708 26.94 -35.53 -8.33
C ILE A 708 27.55 -34.46 -7.46
N ASP A 709 26.79 -33.95 -6.50
CA ASP A 709 27.29 -32.94 -5.58
C ASP A 709 27.68 -33.56 -4.25
N PHE A 710 28.82 -33.13 -3.72
CA PHE A 710 29.30 -33.51 -2.41
C PHE A 710 29.23 -32.32 -1.46
N TYR A 711 28.74 -32.57 -0.25
CA TYR A 711 28.55 -31.54 0.76
C TYR A 711 29.10 -31.98 2.11
N LEU A 712 29.63 -31.02 2.86
CA LEU A 712 29.69 -31.14 4.30
C LEU A 712 28.26 -31.02 4.83
N ALA A 713 27.87 -31.90 5.75
CA ALA A 713 26.52 -31.97 6.28
C ALA A 713 26.41 -31.50 7.74
N ASP A 714 25.21 -31.04 8.10
CA ASP A 714 24.82 -30.86 9.49
C ASP A 714 24.88 -32.21 10.23
N ARG A 715 25.52 -32.22 11.40
CA ARG A 715 25.75 -33.46 12.16
C ARG A 715 24.48 -34.06 12.76
N THR A 716 23.39 -33.30 12.84
CA THR A 716 22.15 -33.73 13.48
C THR A 716 21.08 -34.13 12.47
N THR A 717 20.88 -33.34 11.43
CA THR A 717 19.81 -33.55 10.44
C THR A 717 20.32 -34.01 9.08
N LEU A 718 21.65 -34.12 8.90
CA LEU A 718 22.29 -34.59 7.66
C LEU A 718 21.97 -33.73 6.43
N GLY A 719 21.57 -32.47 6.64
CA GLY A 719 21.33 -31.52 5.56
C GLY A 719 22.65 -30.94 5.02
N PRO A 720 22.76 -30.66 3.71
CA PRO A 720 23.95 -30.03 3.12
C PRO A 720 24.18 -28.62 3.68
N ILE A 721 25.33 -28.34 4.29
CA ILE A 721 25.66 -27.01 4.86
C ILE A 721 26.84 -26.32 4.17
N ARG A 722 27.59 -27.03 3.32
CA ARG A 722 28.64 -26.45 2.49
C ARG A 722 28.90 -27.36 1.31
N HIS A 723 28.86 -26.84 0.09
CA HIS A 723 29.26 -27.55 -1.12
C HIS A 723 30.79 -27.71 -1.13
N LEU A 724 31.25 -28.90 -1.51
CA LEU A 724 32.67 -29.28 -1.52
C LEU A 724 33.21 -29.51 -2.93
N GLY A 725 32.34 -29.88 -3.88
CA GLY A 725 32.69 -30.12 -5.27
C GLY A 725 31.65 -30.98 -5.96
N SER A 726 31.69 -31.01 -7.30
CA SER A 726 30.81 -31.83 -8.13
C SER A 726 31.58 -32.73 -9.08
N ASP A 727 31.04 -33.92 -9.37
CA ASP A 727 31.56 -34.80 -10.41
C ASP A 727 30.48 -35.14 -11.44
N SER A 728 30.89 -35.25 -12.71
CA SER A 728 30.02 -35.62 -13.82
C SER A 728 30.05 -37.13 -14.02
N TYR A 729 28.93 -37.80 -13.78
CA TYR A 729 28.78 -39.25 -13.86
C TYR A 729 28.04 -39.65 -15.16
N PRO A 730 28.75 -40.10 -16.21
CA PRO A 730 28.17 -40.39 -17.53
C PRO A 730 27.44 -41.74 -17.56
N ALA A 731 26.54 -41.93 -18.54
CA ALA A 731 25.80 -43.19 -18.71
C ALA A 731 26.69 -44.43 -18.81
N ALA A 732 27.88 -44.30 -19.42
CA ALA A 732 28.86 -45.40 -19.52
C ALA A 732 29.42 -45.86 -18.16
N ALA A 733 29.28 -45.03 -17.12
CA ALA A 733 29.69 -45.34 -15.75
C ALA A 733 28.52 -45.86 -14.88
N ALA A 734 27.29 -45.97 -15.41
CA ALA A 734 26.14 -46.43 -14.64
C ALA A 734 26.42 -47.76 -13.90
N HIS A 735 26.03 -47.82 -12.62
CA HIS A 735 26.30 -48.93 -11.69
C HIS A 735 27.78 -49.23 -11.40
N GLN A 736 28.74 -48.51 -11.97
CA GLN A 736 30.18 -48.71 -11.73
C GLN A 736 30.71 -47.77 -10.65
N PRO A 737 31.67 -48.20 -9.80
CA PRO A 737 32.32 -47.29 -8.88
C PRO A 737 33.16 -46.25 -9.64
N ARG A 738 33.17 -45.02 -9.12
CA ARG A 738 33.97 -43.89 -9.60
C ARG A 738 34.65 -43.21 -8.43
N ARG A 739 35.86 -42.70 -8.65
CA ARG A 739 36.62 -41.93 -7.66
C ARG A 739 36.72 -40.48 -8.09
N ALA A 740 36.32 -39.57 -7.22
CA ALA A 740 36.44 -38.13 -7.39
C ALA A 740 37.42 -37.54 -6.36
N THR A 741 38.01 -36.39 -6.69
CA THR A 741 38.94 -35.67 -5.82
C THR A 741 38.66 -34.18 -5.92
N PHE A 742 38.52 -33.52 -4.77
CA PHE A 742 38.17 -32.11 -4.67
C PHE A 742 39.14 -31.44 -3.72
N SER A 743 39.61 -30.24 -4.08
CA SER A 743 40.45 -29.42 -3.22
C SER A 743 39.69 -28.17 -2.78
N PHE A 744 39.94 -27.71 -1.55
CA PHE A 744 39.24 -26.59 -0.94
C PHE A 744 40.22 -25.48 -0.55
N GLU A 745 39.81 -24.23 -0.69
CA GLU A 745 40.62 -23.09 -0.25
C GLU A 745 40.62 -22.90 1.28
N GLU A 746 39.52 -23.27 1.95
CA GLU A 746 39.38 -23.24 3.41
C GLU A 746 39.32 -24.64 4.00
N GLU A 747 40.23 -24.94 4.93
CA GLU A 747 40.31 -26.19 5.68
C GLU A 747 38.96 -26.56 6.31
N LEU A 748 38.65 -27.85 6.37
CA LEU A 748 37.47 -28.33 7.08
C LEU A 748 37.65 -28.14 8.60
N GLU A 749 36.86 -27.24 9.20
CA GLU A 749 36.95 -26.96 10.64
C GLU A 749 36.72 -28.23 11.51
N ASN A 750 37.72 -28.56 12.34
CA ASN A 750 37.68 -29.59 13.39
C ASN A 750 37.25 -31.00 12.92
N GLY A 751 38.05 -31.61 12.04
CA GLY A 751 38.43 -33.05 12.04
C GLY A 751 37.33 -34.13 12.00
N TYR A 752 36.05 -33.77 11.92
CA TYR A 752 34.91 -34.69 11.93
C TYR A 752 33.75 -34.11 11.09
N GLY A 753 33.86 -34.16 9.77
CA GLY A 753 32.74 -33.87 8.88
C GLY A 753 31.86 -35.10 8.64
N ILE A 754 30.56 -34.92 8.43
CA ILE A 754 29.74 -35.92 7.71
C ILE A 754 29.69 -35.45 6.26
N ILE A 755 30.03 -36.34 5.33
CA ILE A 755 29.83 -36.07 3.90
C ILE A 755 28.46 -36.61 3.47
N VAL A 756 27.77 -35.85 2.65
CA VAL A 756 26.54 -36.28 1.99
C VAL A 756 26.64 -35.97 0.51
N ALA A 757 25.83 -36.66 -0.28
CA ALA A 757 25.77 -36.41 -1.71
C ALA A 757 24.35 -36.50 -2.26
N THR A 758 24.14 -35.79 -3.36
CA THR A 758 22.94 -35.87 -4.21
C THR A 758 23.33 -36.15 -5.64
N ALA A 759 22.42 -36.75 -6.41
CA ALA A 759 22.55 -36.92 -7.85
C ALA A 759 21.47 -36.09 -8.54
N THR A 760 21.85 -35.25 -9.48
CA THR A 760 20.90 -34.47 -10.31
C THR A 760 21.01 -34.93 -11.76
N SER A 761 19.87 -35.30 -12.36
CA SER A 761 19.81 -35.71 -13.78
C SER A 761 20.12 -34.53 -14.73
N SER A 762 20.41 -34.81 -15.99
CA SER A 762 20.54 -33.77 -17.02
C SER A 762 19.20 -33.11 -17.39
N LEU A 763 18.09 -33.61 -16.85
CA LEU A 763 16.77 -33.00 -16.87
C LEU A 763 16.42 -32.31 -15.54
N ASP A 764 17.42 -31.99 -14.71
CA ASP A 764 17.23 -31.22 -13.48
C ASP A 764 16.35 -31.91 -12.43
N GLU A 765 16.46 -33.23 -12.29
CA GLU A 765 15.76 -33.98 -11.23
C GLU A 765 16.77 -34.46 -10.18
N THR A 766 16.63 -33.97 -8.95
CA THR A 766 17.57 -34.25 -7.86
C THR A 766 17.08 -35.34 -6.93
N SER A 767 17.96 -36.28 -6.60
CA SER A 767 17.73 -37.31 -5.59
C SER A 767 17.55 -36.73 -4.20
N GLU A 768 17.01 -37.53 -3.28
CA GLU A 768 17.18 -37.27 -1.85
C GLU A 768 18.67 -37.27 -1.45
N VAL A 769 18.93 -36.79 -0.23
CA VAL A 769 20.27 -36.79 0.34
C VAL A 769 20.66 -38.19 0.81
N ARG A 770 21.76 -38.73 0.26
CA ARG A 770 22.37 -39.93 0.81
C ARG A 770 23.42 -39.58 1.85
N THR A 771 23.27 -40.20 3.01
CA THR A 771 24.30 -40.24 4.04
C THR A 771 25.41 -41.19 3.64
N ALA A 772 26.66 -40.75 3.71
CA ALA A 772 27.75 -41.67 4.06
C ALA A 772 29.02 -40.93 4.50
N VAL A 773 29.62 -41.47 5.57
CA VAL A 773 31.00 -41.27 6.05
C VAL A 773 31.20 -40.23 7.17
N LEU A 774 31.67 -40.72 8.33
CA LEU A 774 32.38 -39.94 9.34
C LEU A 774 33.85 -39.87 8.90
N VAL A 775 34.36 -38.68 8.60
CA VAL A 775 35.77 -38.46 8.23
C VAL A 775 36.67 -38.80 9.44
N PRO A 776 37.58 -39.80 9.36
CA PRO A 776 38.58 -40.08 10.40
C PRO A 776 39.84 -39.20 10.25
N GLU A 777 40.61 -39.04 11.34
CA GLU A 777 41.87 -38.28 11.33
C GLU A 777 42.89 -38.82 10.31
N PRO A 778 43.71 -37.94 9.72
CA PRO A 778 44.92 -38.35 9.01
C PRO A 778 45.96 -38.92 9.99
N GLY A 779 46.39 -40.15 9.74
CA GLY A 779 47.67 -40.66 10.24
C GLY A 779 47.68 -41.43 11.56
N LEU A 780 47.17 -42.67 11.57
CA LEU A 780 47.66 -43.73 12.47
C LEU A 780 47.57 -45.14 11.84
N ALA A 781 47.88 -45.24 10.54
CA ALA A 781 47.95 -46.51 9.82
C ALA A 781 49.40 -46.85 9.41
N ALA A 782 50.36 -46.82 10.34
CA ALA A 782 51.70 -47.38 10.12
C ALA A 782 52.48 -47.67 11.42
N SER A 783 51.95 -48.43 12.38
CA SER A 783 52.80 -49.04 13.42
C SER A 783 52.14 -50.20 14.18
N LEU A 784 51.75 -51.26 13.47
CA LEU A 784 51.46 -52.56 14.09
C LEU A 784 51.82 -53.71 13.17
N ALA A 785 53.06 -53.70 12.68
CA ALA A 785 53.72 -54.91 12.21
C ALA A 785 55.22 -54.84 12.56
N VAL A 786 55.69 -55.90 13.20
CA VAL A 786 57.09 -56.20 13.61
C VAL A 786 57.53 -55.64 14.97
N GLY A 787 57.64 -56.54 15.95
CA GLY A 787 58.27 -56.25 17.24
C GLY A 787 58.08 -57.32 18.33
N LEU A 788 58.28 -58.60 18.00
CA LEU A 788 58.42 -59.66 19.01
C LEU A 788 59.78 -59.50 19.72
N LEU A 789 59.82 -59.21 21.03
CA LEU A 789 60.62 -59.89 22.08
C LEU A 789 60.78 -59.03 23.37
N GLY A 790 60.31 -59.59 24.49
CA GLY A 790 61.05 -59.61 25.76
C GLY A 790 60.93 -58.43 26.73
N LEU A 791 60.08 -58.54 27.76
CA LEU A 791 60.50 -58.86 29.14
C LEU A 791 59.37 -58.61 30.17
N ARG A 792 59.14 -59.67 30.94
CA ARG A 792 58.34 -59.86 32.17
C ARG A 792 58.33 -58.70 33.17
N GLY A 793 57.18 -58.51 33.84
CA GLY A 793 57.16 -58.37 35.31
C GLY A 793 56.08 -57.49 35.95
N LEU A 794 55.19 -58.13 36.74
CA LEU A 794 54.50 -57.65 37.96
C LEU A 794 53.40 -56.57 37.79
N ALA A 795 52.11 -56.86 37.98
CA ALA A 795 51.34 -57.23 39.19
C ALA A 795 50.56 -56.04 39.82
N ARG A 796 49.22 -56.15 39.76
CA ARG A 796 48.15 -55.68 40.67
C ARG A 796 48.38 -54.43 41.54
N ARG A 797 47.46 -53.45 41.44
CA ARG A 797 46.49 -53.03 42.50
C ARG A 797 45.78 -51.72 42.14
N SER A 798 44.46 -51.68 42.33
CA SER A 798 43.69 -50.47 42.70
C SER A 798 43.37 -50.53 44.20
N PRO A 799 42.64 -49.57 44.81
CA PRO A 799 42.85 -48.12 44.90
C PRO A 799 42.95 -47.68 46.40
N VAL A 800 43.07 -46.36 46.70
CA VAL A 800 42.45 -45.63 47.84
C VAL A 800 43.19 -44.31 48.17
N GLU A 801 42.40 -43.22 48.09
CA GLU A 801 42.32 -41.96 48.86
C GLU A 801 43.55 -41.28 49.51
N ALA A 802 43.63 -39.95 49.30
CA ALA A 802 43.75 -39.01 50.41
C ALA A 802 43.13 -37.63 50.08
N ARG A 803 42.21 -37.21 50.96
CA ARG A 803 41.43 -35.96 51.01
C ARG A 803 42.26 -34.76 51.49
N ARG A 804 41.80 -33.53 51.15
CA ARG A 804 41.63 -32.34 52.03
C ARG A 804 40.86 -31.27 51.23
N ALA A 805 39.54 -31.08 51.39
CA ALA A 805 38.82 -30.41 52.48
C ALA A 805 39.09 -28.90 52.62
N ARG A 806 38.12 -28.07 52.17
CA ARG A 806 37.61 -26.90 52.91
C ARG A 806 36.24 -26.45 52.36
N CYS A 807 35.27 -26.41 53.26
CA CYS A 807 33.98 -25.71 53.21
C CYS A 807 33.77 -25.19 54.65
N PRO A 808 33.06 -24.08 54.90
CA PRO A 808 31.61 -24.18 55.20
C PRO A 808 30.86 -22.90 54.72
N ALA A 809 29.55 -22.65 54.80
CA ALA A 809 28.30 -23.29 55.26
C ALA A 809 27.18 -22.35 54.71
N ALA A 810 26.11 -22.84 54.08
CA ALA A 810 24.81 -23.23 54.66
C ALA A 810 23.66 -22.23 54.38
N ARG A 811 22.69 -22.76 53.61
CA ARG A 811 21.24 -22.46 53.45
C ARG A 811 20.49 -22.27 54.79
N PRO A 812 19.23 -21.72 54.87
CA PRO A 812 18.01 -22.40 54.32
C PRO A 812 16.78 -21.50 53.95
N THR A 813 16.03 -21.79 52.87
CA THR A 813 14.70 -22.47 52.75
C THR A 813 13.41 -21.63 52.77
N LEU A 814 12.59 -21.86 51.72
CA LEU A 814 11.12 -22.02 51.62
C LEU A 814 10.09 -20.87 51.84
N ALA A 815 9.32 -20.67 50.75
CA ALA A 815 7.85 -20.76 50.62
C ALA A 815 6.95 -19.49 50.64
N ALA A 816 6.36 -19.25 49.45
CA ALA A 816 4.91 -19.15 49.15
C ALA A 816 4.05 -17.89 49.44
N ARG A 817 3.22 -17.57 48.41
CA ARG A 817 1.98 -16.74 48.34
C ARG A 817 2.20 -15.21 48.36
N SER A 818 1.44 -14.35 47.65
CA SER A 818 0.08 -14.41 47.10
C SER A 818 -0.16 -13.34 46.03
N ARG A 819 -1.10 -13.60 45.11
CA ARG A 819 -1.83 -12.62 44.29
C ARG A 819 -2.50 -11.52 45.16
N ARG A 820 -2.60 -10.29 44.64
CA ARG A 820 -3.59 -9.29 45.07
C ARG A 820 -4.17 -8.56 43.84
N ALA A 821 -5.49 -8.65 43.72
CA ALA A 821 -6.35 -7.76 42.93
C ALA A 821 -6.85 -6.61 43.82
N SER A 822 -7.30 -5.48 43.24
CA SER A 822 -8.14 -4.42 43.84
C SER A 822 -8.69 -3.51 42.68
N PRO A 823 -9.75 -2.68 42.86
CA PRO A 823 -11.17 -2.98 42.57
C PRO A 823 -11.89 -1.92 41.65
N PRO A 824 -13.21 -2.03 41.35
CA PRO A 824 -14.05 -0.95 40.75
C PRO A 824 -15.01 -0.32 41.82
N PRO A 825 -16.04 0.53 41.56
CA PRO A 825 -16.56 1.27 40.36
C PRO A 825 -16.79 2.81 40.70
N PRO A 826 -17.68 3.68 40.11
CA PRO A 826 -19.11 3.51 39.77
C PRO A 826 -19.61 4.13 38.42
N ARG A 827 -20.84 3.73 38.02
CA ARG A 827 -21.67 4.39 37.01
C ARG A 827 -22.47 5.56 37.62
N ALA A 828 -22.63 6.63 36.85
CA ALA A 828 -23.88 7.35 36.64
C ALA A 828 -23.98 7.63 35.14
#